data_AF-A0A1H3E913-F1
#
_entry.id   AF-A0A1H3E913-F1
#
_cell.length_a   1.000
_cell.length_b   1.000
_cell.length_c   1.000
_cell.angle_alpha   90.00
_cell.angle_beta   90.00
_cell.angle_gamma   90.00
#
_symmetry.space_group_name_H-M   'P 1'
#
loop_
_entity.id
_entity.type
_entity.pdbx_description
1 polymer ?
#
loop_
_entity_poly.entity_id
_entity_poly.type
_entity_poly.pdbx_seq_one_letter_code
_entity_poly.pdbx_strand_id
1 'polypeptide(L)'
;MERNIRVLLNGREVYGYPGQTILDLCKDCGVDIPFLCYDPHLSTHGGCSVCLVEVKGAKALVRACSNKISQGMEIYTNTERTVAARRTALELLLSDHFGDCRPPCTLACPARGDVQGYVNLAASGFYKEALDLLHENVTLPASIGRICPAPCQEKCRRNFVDEEPVSIREIKRFVGDWAIENGMLGHIDEIQENGHNVAIVGGGPAGLSAAFFLRKKGYAVTIFEKESHLGGMMRYGIPEYRLPRDIMQKEIDWLLSWGIKVQTDTALGRDITLEQLRREFDAILLAFGCWQSTPLRVPGEDLKGVFGGINFLYQVNNRLPVEIGKKVAVIGGGNTAMDACRCAKRLGAEEVTVVYRRTRQEMPAEDAEIEEAMEEGINFIFLAAPKEISGDESVRELVCEKMVLGEPDESGRRRPIPTGETFTLTVDTVIAAIGQRAVLDFLPPEIHDGRKILGDDNYATPLEKVFLCGDLRTGPDIAIAAIGEGHFAAESIHHFITRGYPKRPFECDVTREDLGPEDFRDKKKQPREMPKIFPAEERLEKPFKEFSKGLTEEQVKRDASRCMECGCPDVFECKLRSYSIEYEASPTRLSGERIKRLEEKLKYFDRNMDKCILCGRCVRTCDEIVGLHAIDFVSRGFVSTIHDAYMKPLDESECTGCGLCVQLCPVGALTEKRKERWPHSEIPTATKTTCGECSLGCEIYVNADKGKRNVVRVTTELGSPTSPTRGLCCFKARTFHLKRQRPEINKDIKETLPELVDFLRSEGVVSLFLGNSLSNEEYESIKEFLNRKGQNIAVSILEADDFKAFTSLAEEANLKRCTLGQIYESDVVFLIDENMDQEVPLITTMLRKNVREDGLNVIYLGSDPGLLDRGTTILLKTDVAEIYPILESFTDEKLIKKTSELSGIKETTLIRAINTLKSAKYPIFLAGPKVTSNASSAKAFVKLCSTLDKCSYIPLYRGANTEGALRVLGDILTPTIDNLSMIKKGQVTKLVLVEPDQATVEVLQGVNADNRAKCALLASRSFEDIKADLVMPIAGWYERRGKVINVSGEILKQEITVIPQKKSKTLSSLIKALTEI
;
A
#
# COMPACT_ATOMS: atom_id res chain seq x y z
N MET A 1 7.78 31.00 26.14
CA MET A 1 9.20 31.43 26.23
C MET A 1 9.48 32.40 25.11
N GLU A 2 10.39 33.35 25.27
CA GLU A 2 10.81 34.27 24.19
C GLU A 2 12.00 33.68 23.41
N ARG A 3 12.06 33.94 22.09
CA ARG A 3 13.18 33.55 21.23
C ARG A 3 14.29 34.59 21.33
N ASN A 4 15.29 34.34 22.17
CA ASN A 4 16.37 35.32 22.46
C ASN A 4 17.79 34.80 22.19
N ILE A 5 17.95 33.53 21.78
CA ILE A 5 19.27 32.98 21.42
C ILE A 5 19.53 33.25 19.94
N ARG A 6 20.52 34.09 19.64
CA ARG A 6 20.91 34.43 18.26
C ARG A 6 21.84 33.37 17.68
N VAL A 7 21.49 32.82 16.53
CA VAL A 7 22.26 31.79 15.78
C VAL A 7 22.39 32.20 14.33
N LEU A 8 23.50 31.87 13.68
CA LEU A 8 23.68 32.01 12.24
C LEU A 8 23.49 30.62 11.58
N LEU A 9 22.38 30.42 10.89
CA LEU A 9 22.02 29.16 10.23
C LEU A 9 22.17 29.32 8.71
N ASN A 10 23.12 28.59 8.11
CA ASN A 10 23.46 28.68 6.67
C ASN A 10 23.71 30.13 6.22
N GLY A 11 24.38 30.94 7.05
CA GLY A 11 24.63 32.36 6.81
C GLY A 11 23.45 33.30 7.10
N ARG A 12 22.28 32.79 7.49
CA ARG A 12 21.11 33.58 7.87
C ARG A 12 20.98 33.71 9.39
N GLU A 13 20.77 34.93 9.87
CA GLU A 13 20.50 35.17 11.30
C GLU A 13 19.09 34.68 11.68
N VAL A 14 19.02 33.86 12.72
CA VAL A 14 17.78 33.30 13.27
C VAL A 14 17.80 33.32 14.80
N TYR A 15 16.62 33.23 15.42
CA TYR A 15 16.45 33.30 16.87
C TYR A 15 15.72 32.06 17.39
N GLY A 16 16.30 31.41 18.40
CA GLY A 16 15.74 30.22 19.04
C GLY A 16 15.47 30.39 20.53
N TYR A 17 14.88 29.37 21.14
CA TYR A 17 14.58 29.32 22.57
C TYR A 17 15.79 28.81 23.39
N PRO A 18 15.99 29.30 24.62
CA PRO A 18 16.96 28.70 25.53
C PRO A 18 16.72 27.19 25.71
N GLY A 19 17.78 26.40 25.52
CA GLY A 19 17.72 24.93 25.67
C GLY A 19 17.20 24.16 24.45
N GLN A 20 16.78 24.85 23.38
CA GLN A 20 16.35 24.24 22.12
C GLN A 20 17.51 23.48 21.45
N THR A 21 17.21 22.33 20.84
CA THR A 21 18.21 21.59 20.06
C THR A 21 18.47 22.25 18.71
N ILE A 22 19.61 21.97 18.08
CA ILE A 22 19.89 22.44 16.72
C ILE A 22 18.84 21.91 15.74
N LEU A 23 18.40 20.65 15.90
CA LEU A 23 17.41 20.03 15.03
C LEU A 23 16.06 20.76 15.12
N ASP A 24 15.58 21.06 16.33
CA ASP A 24 14.32 21.78 16.52
C ASP A 24 14.41 23.22 16.00
N LEU A 25 15.55 23.91 16.17
CA LEU A 25 15.76 25.23 15.58
C LEU A 25 15.69 25.17 14.05
N CYS A 26 16.33 24.18 13.42
CA CYS A 26 16.31 24.02 11.97
C CYS A 26 14.88 23.76 11.48
N LYS A 27 14.13 22.89 12.16
CA LYS A 27 12.72 22.63 11.88
C LYS A 27 11.86 23.89 11.97
N ASP A 28 12.02 24.68 13.05
CA ASP A 28 11.33 25.98 13.23
C ASP A 28 11.64 27.00 12.11
N CYS A 29 12.82 26.88 11.50
CA CYS A 29 13.27 27.75 10.40
C CYS A 29 12.97 27.18 9.01
N GLY A 30 12.31 26.04 8.90
CA GLY A 30 12.04 25.36 7.63
C GLY A 30 13.28 24.75 6.96
N VAL A 31 14.34 24.48 7.72
CA VAL A 31 15.54 23.78 7.26
C VAL A 31 15.42 22.31 7.62
N ASP A 32 15.31 21.44 6.61
CA ASP A 32 15.21 20.01 6.81
C ASP A 32 16.56 19.37 7.13
N ILE A 33 16.57 18.47 8.10
CA ILE A 33 17.72 17.65 8.48
C ILE A 33 17.20 16.23 8.65
N PRO A 34 17.77 15.23 7.97
CA PRO A 34 17.28 13.85 8.04
C PRO A 34 17.50 13.22 9.43
N PHE A 35 16.53 12.42 9.87
CA PHE A 35 16.62 11.67 11.12
C PHE A 35 15.82 10.36 11.08
N LEU A 36 16.36 9.32 11.73
CA LEU A 36 15.71 8.01 11.84
C LEU A 36 15.35 7.64 13.28
N CYS A 37 16.20 7.98 14.25
CA CYS A 37 16.00 7.62 15.66
C CYS A 37 15.39 8.75 16.51
N TYR A 38 15.20 9.94 15.96
CA TYR A 38 14.64 11.08 16.70
C TYR A 38 13.11 11.10 16.61
N ASP A 39 12.48 11.47 17.72
CA ASP A 39 11.06 11.78 17.82
C ASP A 39 10.92 12.87 18.91
N PRO A 40 10.16 13.96 18.68
CA PRO A 40 10.05 15.06 19.64
C PRO A 40 9.42 14.67 20.97
N HIS A 41 8.70 13.55 21.04
CA HIS A 41 8.07 13.08 22.27
C HIS A 41 8.97 12.16 23.11
N LEU A 42 10.15 11.79 22.64
CA LEU A 42 11.03 10.80 23.29
C LEU A 42 12.36 11.41 23.75
N SER A 43 12.95 10.80 24.77
CA SER A 43 14.31 11.08 25.22
C SER A 43 15.33 10.92 24.07
N THR A 44 16.44 11.66 24.07
CA THR A 44 17.37 11.63 22.93
C THR A 44 18.21 10.34 22.88
N HIS A 45 18.19 9.62 21.74
CA HIS A 45 19.00 8.41 21.54
C HIS A 45 20.31 8.65 20.76
N GLY A 46 20.25 9.39 19.63
CA GLY A 46 21.43 9.78 18.86
C GLY A 46 22.17 8.67 18.08
N GLY A 47 21.66 7.44 18.02
CA GLY A 47 22.35 6.29 17.40
C GLY A 47 22.50 6.36 15.87
N CYS A 48 21.50 6.86 15.14
CA CYS A 48 21.50 6.76 13.67
C CYS A 48 22.52 7.66 12.95
N SER A 49 22.97 8.73 13.60
CA SER A 49 23.95 9.70 13.06
C SER A 49 23.62 10.34 11.69
N VAL A 50 22.36 10.27 11.23
CA VAL A 50 21.94 10.90 9.95
C VAL A 50 21.74 12.42 10.12
N CYS A 51 21.48 12.90 11.34
CA CYS A 51 21.26 14.34 11.62
C CYS A 51 22.55 15.16 11.82
N LEU A 52 23.68 14.72 11.26
CA LEU A 52 24.97 15.41 11.42
C LEU A 52 24.96 16.77 10.72
N VAL A 53 25.48 17.79 11.40
CA VAL A 53 25.65 19.16 10.89
C VAL A 53 27.05 19.68 11.23
N GLU A 54 27.48 20.70 10.52
CA GLU A 54 28.75 21.38 10.77
C GLU A 54 28.51 22.63 11.62
N VAL A 55 29.30 22.79 12.68
CA VAL A 55 29.27 23.98 13.53
C VAL A 55 30.65 24.62 13.49
N LYS A 56 30.72 25.92 13.19
CA LYS A 56 31.99 26.62 13.06
C LYS A 56 32.78 26.56 14.37
N GLY A 57 34.05 26.19 14.26
CA GLY A 57 34.93 26.01 15.43
C GLY A 57 34.84 24.62 16.08
N ALA A 58 33.86 23.78 15.72
CA ALA A 58 33.83 22.39 16.15
C ALA A 58 34.83 21.54 15.34
N LYS A 59 35.57 20.65 16.02
CA LYS A 59 36.54 19.75 15.34
C LYS A 59 35.85 18.66 14.50
N ALA A 60 34.72 18.18 14.99
CA ALA A 60 33.92 17.12 14.37
C ALA A 60 32.53 17.64 14.02
N LEU A 61 31.85 16.95 13.09
CA LEU A 61 30.43 17.14 12.87
C LEU A 61 29.65 16.79 14.14
N VAL A 62 28.61 17.55 14.42
CA VAL A 62 27.80 17.39 15.64
C VAL A 62 26.41 16.86 15.28
N ARG A 63 25.81 16.10 16.20
CA ARG A 63 24.44 15.61 16.04
C ARG A 63 23.45 16.73 16.35
N ALA A 64 22.62 17.10 15.38
CA ALA A 64 21.65 18.17 15.56
C ALA A 64 20.60 17.84 16.65
N CYS A 65 20.23 16.57 16.81
CA CYS A 65 19.18 16.14 17.73
C CYS A 65 19.56 16.21 19.22
N SER A 66 20.86 16.24 19.56
CA SER A 66 21.33 16.20 20.95
C SER A 66 22.06 17.46 21.38
N ASN A 67 22.52 18.28 20.44
CA ASN A 67 23.27 19.50 20.74
C ASN A 67 22.31 20.69 20.86
N LYS A 68 22.45 21.47 21.93
CA LYS A 68 21.65 22.67 22.20
C LYS A 68 22.26 23.88 21.51
N ILE A 69 21.41 24.82 21.10
CA ILE A 69 21.86 26.08 20.52
C ILE A 69 22.48 26.99 21.60
N SER A 70 23.46 27.81 21.20
CA SER A 70 24.09 28.80 22.07
C SER A 70 24.26 30.13 21.34
N GLN A 71 24.44 31.21 22.12
CA GLN A 71 24.55 32.56 21.58
C GLN A 71 25.74 32.68 20.61
N GLY A 72 25.45 33.14 19.40
CA GLY A 72 26.47 33.34 18.35
C GLY A 72 26.93 32.05 17.66
N MET A 73 26.26 30.92 17.87
CA MET A 73 26.57 29.67 17.17
C MET A 73 26.38 29.84 15.66
N GLU A 74 27.31 29.33 14.85
CA GLU A 74 27.20 29.29 13.38
C GLU A 74 27.07 27.84 12.91
N ILE A 75 25.99 27.52 12.18
CA ILE A 75 25.57 26.17 11.81
C ILE A 75 25.43 26.08 10.29
N TYR A 76 26.01 25.04 9.70
CA TYR A 76 25.93 24.71 8.28
C TYR A 76 25.34 23.31 8.10
N THR A 77 24.24 23.19 7.37
CA THR A 77 23.47 21.93 7.29
C THR A 77 23.76 21.09 6.05
N ASN A 78 24.30 21.69 4.97
CA ASN A 78 24.47 21.04 3.66
C ASN A 78 25.85 21.34 3.03
N THR A 79 26.93 21.19 3.79
CA THR A 79 28.30 21.20 3.25
C THR A 79 28.64 19.84 2.63
N GLU A 80 29.58 19.77 1.68
CA GLU A 80 30.06 18.50 1.09
C GLU A 80 30.44 17.48 2.17
N ARG A 81 31.11 17.96 3.24
CA ARG A 81 31.49 17.16 4.40
C ARG A 81 30.28 16.58 5.13
N THR A 82 29.24 17.38 5.37
CA THR A 82 28.00 16.88 6.01
C THR A 82 27.28 15.85 5.14
N VAL A 83 27.15 16.11 3.83
CA VAL A 83 26.48 15.20 2.88
C VAL A 83 27.21 13.85 2.81
N ALA A 84 28.54 13.87 2.70
CA ALA A 84 29.37 12.66 2.68
C ALA A 84 29.27 11.84 3.97
N ALA A 85 29.22 12.52 5.13
CA ALA A 85 29.05 11.86 6.43
C ALA A 85 27.66 11.23 6.58
N ARG A 86 26.59 11.91 6.14
CA ARG A 86 25.23 11.38 6.15
C ARG A 86 25.08 10.17 5.23
N ARG A 87 25.64 10.24 4.01
CA ARG A 87 25.71 9.09 3.08
C ARG A 87 26.38 7.90 3.74
N THR A 88 27.55 8.10 4.35
CA THR A 88 28.28 7.04 5.05
C THR A 88 27.47 6.43 6.20
N ALA A 89 26.76 7.26 6.99
CA ALA A 89 25.90 6.76 8.05
C ALA A 89 24.76 5.89 7.50
N LEU A 90 24.13 6.28 6.39
CA LEU A 90 23.07 5.50 5.74
C LEU A 90 23.61 4.17 5.18
N GLU A 91 24.80 4.16 4.57
CA GLU A 91 25.42 2.94 4.04
C GLU A 91 25.79 1.95 5.15
N LEU A 92 26.21 2.43 6.32
CA LEU A 92 26.42 1.60 7.50
C LEU A 92 25.11 1.03 8.07
N LEU A 93 23.99 1.77 7.96
CA LEU A 93 22.68 1.24 8.36
C LEU A 93 22.18 0.20 7.35
N LEU A 94 22.48 0.37 6.06
CA LEU A 94 22.12 -0.56 4.99
C LEU A 94 23.00 -1.82 4.97
N SER A 95 24.23 -1.77 5.48
CA SER A 95 25.19 -2.88 5.37
C SER A 95 24.71 -4.16 6.07
N ASP A 96 23.91 -4.02 7.12
CA ASP A 96 23.31 -5.12 7.91
C ASP A 96 21.77 -5.17 7.78
N HIS A 97 21.23 -4.45 6.80
CA HIS A 97 19.80 -4.46 6.49
C HIS A 97 19.49 -5.61 5.51
N PHE A 98 18.59 -6.52 5.87
CA PHE A 98 18.06 -7.58 5.01
C PHE A 98 16.68 -7.22 4.44
N GLY A 99 16.53 -5.97 4.02
CA GLY A 99 15.36 -5.57 3.27
C GLY A 99 15.25 -6.38 1.98
N ASP A 100 14.04 -6.81 1.65
CA ASP A 100 13.66 -7.22 0.30
C ASP A 100 12.85 -6.07 -0.30
N CYS A 101 13.50 -4.92 -0.55
CA CYS A 101 12.81 -3.64 -0.71
C CYS A 101 11.70 -3.69 -1.77
N ARG A 102 12.04 -4.15 -2.97
CA ARG A 102 11.09 -4.32 -4.07
C ARG A 102 11.04 -5.79 -4.51
N PRO A 103 9.88 -6.27 -4.98
CA PRO A 103 9.76 -7.61 -5.53
C PRO A 103 10.70 -7.82 -6.72
N PRO A 104 11.25 -9.04 -6.91
CA PRO A 104 12.19 -9.33 -7.99
C PRO A 104 11.58 -9.17 -9.39
N CYS A 105 10.26 -9.38 -9.54
CA CYS A 105 9.56 -9.13 -10.81
C CYS A 105 9.52 -7.64 -11.20
N THR A 106 9.42 -6.72 -10.22
CA THR A 106 9.51 -5.26 -10.43
C THR A 106 10.94 -4.86 -10.79
N LEU A 107 11.94 -5.41 -10.10
CA LEU A 107 13.36 -5.15 -10.36
C LEU A 107 13.82 -5.71 -11.73
N ALA A 108 13.23 -6.82 -12.17
CA ALA A 108 13.51 -7.40 -13.48
C ALA A 108 12.81 -6.65 -14.62
N CYS A 109 11.76 -5.88 -14.34
CA CYS A 109 11.12 -5.05 -15.35
C CYS A 109 12.03 -3.84 -15.69
N PRO A 110 12.44 -3.66 -16.96
CA PRO A 110 13.27 -2.51 -17.34
C PRO A 110 12.61 -1.15 -17.07
N ALA A 111 11.27 -1.09 -17.17
CA ALA A 111 10.50 0.10 -16.85
C ALA A 111 10.24 0.31 -15.35
N ARG A 112 10.68 -0.63 -14.49
CA ARG A 112 10.40 -0.64 -13.04
C ARG A 112 8.92 -0.63 -12.69
N GLY A 113 8.07 -1.20 -13.53
CA GLY A 113 6.62 -1.26 -13.26
C GLY A 113 6.29 -2.07 -12.01
N ASP A 114 5.32 -1.60 -11.22
CA ASP A 114 4.89 -2.26 -9.99
C ASP A 114 4.07 -3.53 -10.26
N VAL A 115 4.79 -4.59 -10.62
CA VAL A 115 4.23 -5.91 -10.94
C VAL A 115 3.38 -6.47 -9.81
N GLN A 116 3.86 -6.36 -8.58
CA GLN A 116 3.17 -6.92 -7.43
C GLN A 116 1.86 -6.18 -7.18
N GLY A 117 1.85 -4.85 -7.27
CA GLY A 117 0.65 -4.04 -7.06
C GLY A 117 -0.44 -4.30 -8.10
N TYR A 118 -0.16 -4.19 -9.40
CA TYR A 118 -1.24 -4.31 -10.42
C TYR A 118 -1.77 -5.75 -10.53
N VAL A 119 -0.94 -6.76 -10.26
CA VAL A 119 -1.39 -8.16 -10.21
C VAL A 119 -2.35 -8.37 -9.04
N ASN A 120 -2.07 -7.82 -7.85
CA ASN A 120 -2.98 -7.96 -6.70
C ASN A 120 -4.30 -7.15 -6.88
N LEU A 121 -4.23 -5.98 -7.53
CA LEU A 121 -5.43 -5.24 -7.95
C LEU A 121 -6.28 -6.06 -8.93
N ALA A 122 -5.65 -6.67 -9.94
CA ALA A 122 -6.34 -7.53 -10.90
C ALA A 122 -6.93 -8.79 -10.25
N ALA A 123 -6.23 -9.41 -9.29
CA ALA A 123 -6.75 -10.53 -8.50
C ALA A 123 -8.04 -10.15 -7.73
N SER A 124 -8.13 -8.89 -7.31
CA SER A 124 -9.28 -8.33 -6.59
C SER A 124 -10.36 -7.73 -7.51
N GLY A 125 -10.19 -7.77 -8.84
CA GLY A 125 -11.13 -7.21 -9.81
C GLY A 125 -11.08 -5.67 -9.94
N PHE A 126 -10.02 -5.03 -9.46
CA PHE A 126 -9.83 -3.57 -9.49
C PHE A 126 -9.00 -3.15 -10.72
N TYR A 127 -9.55 -3.35 -11.92
CA TYR A 127 -8.81 -3.18 -13.18
C TYR A 127 -8.48 -1.73 -13.53
N LYS A 128 -9.35 -0.78 -13.15
CA LYS A 128 -9.07 0.65 -13.34
C LYS A 128 -7.84 1.07 -12.54
N GLU A 129 -7.78 0.68 -11.28
CA GLU A 129 -6.67 0.98 -10.39
C GLU A 129 -5.40 0.25 -10.83
N ALA A 130 -5.54 -1.00 -11.30
CA ALA A 130 -4.42 -1.75 -11.86
C ALA A 130 -3.81 -1.01 -13.07
N LEU A 131 -4.66 -0.40 -13.91
CA LEU A 131 -4.24 0.43 -15.03
C LEU A 131 -3.59 1.75 -14.58
N ASP A 132 -4.20 2.45 -13.64
CA ASP A 132 -3.66 3.71 -13.10
C ASP A 132 -2.25 3.47 -12.51
N LEU A 133 -2.06 2.36 -11.80
CA LEU A 133 -0.76 1.93 -11.30
C LEU A 133 0.22 1.54 -12.42
N LEU A 134 -0.24 0.85 -13.46
CA LEU A 134 0.60 0.55 -14.62
C LEU A 134 1.15 1.84 -15.25
N HIS A 135 0.32 2.88 -15.40
CA HIS A 135 0.73 4.17 -15.96
C HIS A 135 1.73 4.97 -15.11
N GLU A 136 2.06 4.55 -13.88
CA GLU A 136 3.18 5.13 -13.14
C GLU A 136 4.54 4.82 -13.78
N ASN A 137 4.63 3.75 -14.58
CA ASN A 137 5.90 3.30 -15.17
C ASN A 137 5.78 2.78 -16.61
N VAL A 138 4.61 2.26 -17.00
CA VAL A 138 4.36 1.56 -18.27
C VAL A 138 3.23 2.25 -19.03
N THR A 139 3.56 2.93 -20.11
CA THR A 139 2.63 3.84 -20.83
C THR A 139 1.71 3.18 -21.86
N LEU A 140 2.03 1.96 -22.30
CA LEU A 140 1.29 1.24 -23.36
C LEU A 140 0.99 -0.22 -22.93
N PRO A 141 0.25 -0.43 -21.83
CA PRO A 141 0.07 -1.76 -21.23
C PRO A 141 -0.56 -2.79 -22.17
N ALA A 142 -1.53 -2.41 -23.03
CA ALA A 142 -2.17 -3.34 -23.96
C ALA A 142 -1.18 -3.79 -25.05
N SER A 143 -0.43 -2.84 -25.63
CA SER A 143 0.60 -3.16 -26.63
C SER A 143 1.73 -3.98 -26.03
N ILE A 144 2.29 -3.56 -24.89
CA ILE A 144 3.39 -4.25 -24.21
C ILE A 144 2.97 -5.63 -23.70
N GLY A 145 1.74 -5.79 -23.26
CA GLY A 145 1.18 -7.08 -22.85
C GLY A 145 1.21 -8.14 -23.96
N ARG A 146 1.28 -7.74 -25.24
CA ARG A 146 1.36 -8.66 -26.39
C ARG A 146 2.78 -9.04 -26.78
N ILE A 147 3.71 -8.09 -26.71
CA ILE A 147 5.05 -8.23 -27.33
C ILE A 147 6.20 -8.37 -26.33
N CYS A 148 5.93 -8.28 -25.03
CA CYS A 148 6.98 -8.32 -24.02
C CYS A 148 7.49 -9.76 -23.79
N PRO A 149 8.82 -9.98 -23.72
CA PRO A 149 9.40 -11.28 -23.34
C PRO A 149 9.23 -11.62 -21.87
N ALA A 150 8.63 -10.72 -21.09
CA ALA A 150 8.30 -10.92 -19.68
C ALA A 150 9.49 -11.32 -18.77
N PRO A 151 10.59 -10.54 -18.73
CA PRO A 151 11.71 -10.80 -17.80
C PRO A 151 11.26 -10.83 -16.33
N CYS A 152 10.16 -10.14 -16.01
CA CYS A 152 9.49 -10.20 -14.72
C CYS A 152 9.00 -11.61 -14.32
N GLN A 153 8.63 -12.45 -15.29
CA GLN A 153 8.18 -13.81 -15.05
C GLN A 153 9.36 -14.76 -14.75
N GLU A 154 10.51 -14.55 -15.38
CA GLU A 154 11.73 -15.32 -15.11
C GLU A 154 12.18 -15.18 -13.66
N LYS A 155 12.09 -13.96 -13.10
CA LYS A 155 12.46 -13.66 -11.72
C LYS A 155 11.31 -13.81 -10.72
N CYS A 156 10.14 -14.31 -11.14
CA CYS A 156 9.02 -14.53 -10.25
C CYS A 156 9.35 -15.63 -9.24
N ARG A 157 9.26 -15.35 -7.93
CA ARG A 157 9.50 -16.38 -6.90
C ARG A 157 8.49 -17.52 -6.90
N ARG A 158 7.36 -17.36 -7.60
CA ARG A 158 6.38 -18.45 -7.76
C ARG A 158 6.96 -19.66 -8.49
N ASN A 159 8.01 -19.47 -9.29
CA ASN A 159 8.80 -20.55 -9.87
C ASN A 159 9.36 -21.52 -8.82
N PHE A 160 9.63 -21.08 -7.58
CA PHE A 160 10.08 -21.96 -6.50
C PHE A 160 9.01 -22.90 -5.95
N VAL A 161 7.73 -22.62 -6.24
CA VAL A 161 6.58 -23.38 -5.72
C VAL A 161 5.97 -24.24 -6.82
N ASP A 162 5.60 -23.60 -7.93
CA ASP A 162 4.83 -24.25 -9.00
C ASP A 162 5.71 -24.74 -10.16
N GLU A 163 7.00 -24.39 -10.20
CA GLU A 163 7.85 -24.46 -11.41
C GLU A 163 7.34 -23.57 -12.56
N GLU A 164 6.32 -22.75 -12.28
CA GLU A 164 5.69 -21.83 -13.21
C GLU A 164 5.48 -20.44 -12.56
N PRO A 165 5.66 -19.34 -13.31
CA PRO A 165 5.43 -18.01 -12.79
C PRO A 165 3.95 -17.65 -12.77
N VAL A 166 3.62 -16.53 -12.13
CA VAL A 166 2.35 -15.82 -12.40
C VAL A 166 2.39 -15.32 -13.86
N SER A 167 1.25 -15.37 -14.58
CA SER A 167 1.06 -14.88 -15.95
C SER A 167 1.05 -13.34 -16.03
N ILE A 168 2.09 -12.71 -15.50
CA ILE A 168 2.25 -11.25 -15.37
C ILE A 168 2.01 -10.52 -16.70
N ARG A 169 2.55 -11.05 -17.81
CA ARG A 169 2.37 -10.46 -19.15
C ARG A 169 0.90 -10.47 -19.58
N GLU A 170 0.23 -11.61 -19.44
CA GLU A 170 -1.16 -11.76 -19.85
C GLU A 170 -2.12 -10.97 -18.94
N ILE A 171 -1.82 -10.85 -17.65
CA ILE A 171 -2.58 -9.99 -16.72
C ILE A 171 -2.46 -8.52 -17.14
N LYS A 172 -1.25 -8.06 -17.49
CA LYS A 172 -1.04 -6.69 -18.01
C LYS A 172 -1.81 -6.46 -19.31
N ARG A 173 -1.76 -7.42 -20.23
CA ARG A 173 -2.55 -7.40 -21.47
C ARG A 173 -4.04 -7.27 -21.18
N PHE A 174 -4.58 -8.13 -20.31
CA PHE A 174 -5.98 -8.10 -19.93
C PHE A 174 -6.41 -6.74 -19.36
N VAL A 175 -5.60 -6.15 -18.46
CA VAL A 175 -5.91 -4.83 -17.88
C VAL A 175 -5.95 -3.75 -18.96
N GLY A 176 -4.99 -3.76 -19.89
CA GLY A 176 -4.98 -2.82 -21.02
C GLY A 176 -6.16 -3.03 -21.98
N ASP A 177 -6.49 -4.27 -22.32
CA ASP A 177 -7.63 -4.60 -23.20
C ASP A 177 -8.96 -4.20 -22.55
N TRP A 178 -9.14 -4.52 -21.26
CA TRP A 178 -10.30 -4.10 -20.47
C TRP A 178 -10.47 -2.57 -20.48
N ALA A 179 -9.37 -1.83 -20.32
CA ALA A 179 -9.40 -0.37 -20.34
C ALA A 179 -9.85 0.18 -21.70
N ILE A 180 -9.36 -0.40 -22.80
CA ILE A 180 -9.75 -0.03 -24.16
C ILE A 180 -11.25 -0.30 -24.38
N GLU A 181 -11.72 -1.50 -24.02
CA GLU A 181 -13.11 -1.92 -24.21
C GLU A 181 -14.12 -1.06 -23.43
N ASN A 182 -13.72 -0.59 -22.24
CA ASN A 182 -14.57 0.26 -21.40
C ASN A 182 -14.39 1.76 -21.66
N GLY A 183 -13.50 2.18 -22.57
CA GLY A 183 -13.17 3.58 -22.78
C GLY A 183 -12.52 4.25 -21.55
N MET A 184 -11.78 3.46 -20.77
CA MET A 184 -11.20 3.83 -19.48
C MET A 184 -9.67 3.71 -19.50
N LEU A 185 -9.01 4.24 -20.52
CA LEU A 185 -7.53 4.26 -20.67
C LEU A 185 -6.80 5.11 -19.61
N GLY A 186 -7.45 5.49 -18.51
CA GLY A 186 -6.85 6.24 -17.41
C GLY A 186 -7.03 7.75 -17.51
N HIS A 187 -6.73 8.42 -16.40
CA HIS A 187 -6.82 9.88 -16.24
C HIS A 187 -5.49 10.42 -15.72
N ILE A 188 -4.93 11.44 -16.36
CA ILE A 188 -3.84 12.24 -15.80
C ILE A 188 -4.49 13.34 -14.96
N ASP A 189 -4.04 13.50 -13.71
CA ASP A 189 -4.45 14.61 -12.84
C ASP A 189 -4.17 15.98 -13.51
N GLU A 190 -4.80 17.05 -13.02
CA GLU A 190 -4.71 18.39 -13.63
C GLU A 190 -3.26 18.83 -13.89
N ILE A 191 -2.93 19.01 -15.18
CA ILE A 191 -1.57 19.35 -15.62
C ILE A 191 -1.35 20.84 -15.42
N GLN A 192 -0.45 21.20 -14.51
CA GLN A 192 -0.01 22.58 -14.32
C GLN A 192 1.13 22.90 -15.30
N GLU A 193 0.88 23.81 -16.26
CA GLU A 193 1.91 24.25 -17.21
C GLU A 193 3.11 24.87 -16.48
N ASN A 194 4.32 24.38 -16.77
CA ASN A 194 5.54 24.86 -16.13
C ASN A 194 6.29 25.93 -16.94
N GLY A 195 5.78 26.29 -18.12
CA GLY A 195 6.33 27.33 -18.99
C GLY A 195 7.52 26.89 -19.88
N HIS A 196 7.96 25.65 -19.78
CA HIS A 196 9.09 25.11 -20.53
C HIS A 196 8.66 24.16 -21.65
N ASN A 197 9.47 24.07 -22.71
CA ASN A 197 9.18 23.24 -23.88
C ASN A 197 10.26 22.18 -24.16
N VAL A 198 9.84 21.02 -24.67
CA VAL A 198 10.75 19.91 -24.99
C VAL A 198 10.44 19.35 -26.38
N ALA A 199 11.47 19.20 -27.20
CA ALA A 199 11.40 18.51 -28.48
C ALA A 199 11.79 17.04 -28.31
N ILE A 200 11.03 16.13 -28.89
CA ILE A 200 11.34 14.70 -28.93
C ILE A 200 11.43 14.29 -30.40
N VAL A 201 12.57 13.73 -30.80
CA VAL A 201 12.80 13.25 -32.16
C VAL A 201 12.62 11.73 -32.19
N GLY A 202 11.50 11.28 -32.75
CA GLY A 202 11.09 9.88 -32.83
C GLY A 202 9.86 9.58 -31.96
N GLY A 203 8.81 9.08 -32.60
CA GLY A 203 7.53 8.69 -32.02
C GLY A 203 7.43 7.21 -31.64
N GLY A 204 8.57 6.56 -31.36
CA GLY A 204 8.62 5.17 -30.91
C GLY A 204 8.25 4.99 -29.43
N PRO A 205 8.35 3.76 -28.87
CA PRO A 205 8.02 3.49 -27.47
C PRO A 205 8.76 4.38 -26.47
N ALA A 206 10.05 4.66 -26.71
CA ALA A 206 10.83 5.55 -25.86
C ALA A 206 10.35 7.01 -25.92
N GLY A 207 10.13 7.54 -27.14
CA GLY A 207 9.66 8.91 -27.34
C GLY A 207 8.25 9.13 -26.79
N LEU A 208 7.34 8.18 -27.01
CA LEU A 208 5.98 8.21 -26.46
C LEU A 208 5.99 8.18 -24.93
N SER A 209 6.82 7.31 -24.32
CA SER A 209 6.98 7.24 -22.88
C SER A 209 7.52 8.56 -22.31
N ALA A 210 8.61 9.09 -22.87
CA ALA A 210 9.18 10.36 -22.44
C ALA A 210 8.18 11.52 -22.57
N ALA A 211 7.42 11.57 -23.68
CA ALA A 211 6.40 12.58 -23.91
C ALA A 211 5.31 12.56 -22.84
N PHE A 212 4.83 11.37 -22.46
CA PHE A 212 3.85 11.20 -21.39
C PHE A 212 4.36 11.74 -20.05
N PHE A 213 5.55 11.32 -19.61
CA PHE A 213 6.09 11.72 -18.31
C PHE A 213 6.47 13.20 -18.25
N LEU A 214 7.01 13.78 -19.33
CA LEU A 214 7.24 15.21 -19.44
C LEU A 214 5.92 15.99 -19.41
N ARG A 215 4.89 15.51 -20.12
CA ARG A 215 3.59 16.15 -20.13
C ARG A 215 2.93 16.15 -18.75
N LYS A 216 3.02 15.03 -18.01
CA LYS A 216 2.55 14.93 -16.60
C LYS A 216 3.23 15.95 -15.67
N LYS A 217 4.44 16.39 -15.99
CA LYS A 217 5.20 17.43 -15.25
C LYS A 217 4.95 18.87 -15.75
N GLY A 218 4.03 19.06 -16.70
CA GLY A 218 3.64 20.40 -17.17
C GLY A 218 4.43 20.94 -18.35
N TYR A 219 5.28 20.15 -19.00
CA TYR A 219 6.04 20.61 -20.16
C TYR A 219 5.18 20.69 -21.42
N ALA A 220 5.44 21.67 -22.27
CA ALA A 220 4.93 21.72 -23.64
C ALA A 220 5.78 20.81 -24.53
N VAL A 221 5.25 19.64 -24.90
CA VAL A 221 6.01 18.62 -25.65
C VAL A 221 5.62 18.63 -27.13
N THR A 222 6.63 18.58 -28.00
CA THR A 222 6.44 18.36 -29.45
C THR A 222 7.26 17.15 -29.91
N ILE A 223 6.58 16.15 -30.50
CA ILE A 223 7.20 14.99 -31.12
C ILE A 223 7.37 15.25 -32.62
N PHE A 224 8.58 15.06 -33.13
CA PHE A 224 8.90 15.05 -34.56
C PHE A 224 9.11 13.61 -35.00
N GLU A 225 8.27 13.12 -35.91
CA GLU A 225 8.30 11.75 -36.42
C GLU A 225 8.55 11.75 -37.93
N LYS A 226 9.50 10.94 -38.38
CA LYS A 226 9.90 10.81 -39.79
C LYS A 226 8.78 10.16 -40.62
N GLU A 227 8.07 9.21 -40.04
CA GLU A 227 6.97 8.49 -40.69
C GLU A 227 5.61 9.18 -40.52
N SER A 228 4.60 8.68 -41.23
CA SER A 228 3.24 9.22 -41.20
C SER A 228 2.46 8.90 -39.92
N HIS A 229 2.90 7.91 -39.13
CA HIS A 229 2.23 7.49 -37.90
C HIS A 229 3.23 7.19 -36.79
N LEU A 230 2.83 7.45 -35.54
CA LEU A 230 3.63 7.13 -34.35
C LEU A 230 3.62 5.63 -34.04
N GLY A 231 4.56 5.17 -33.23
CA GLY A 231 4.71 3.79 -32.77
C GLY A 231 6.09 3.18 -33.05
N GLY A 232 6.88 3.80 -33.95
CA GLY A 232 8.23 3.37 -34.28
C GLY A 232 8.30 1.88 -34.63
N MET A 233 9.31 1.15 -34.13
CA MET A 233 9.47 -0.29 -34.40
C MET A 233 8.28 -1.15 -33.96
N MET A 234 7.45 -0.73 -33.01
CA MET A 234 6.24 -1.47 -32.67
C MET A 234 5.23 -1.47 -33.83
N ARG A 235 5.16 -0.38 -34.60
CA ARG A 235 4.29 -0.26 -35.78
C ARG A 235 4.96 -0.79 -37.03
N TYR A 236 6.23 -0.44 -37.23
CA TYR A 236 6.89 -0.64 -38.52
C TYR A 236 7.73 -1.91 -38.57
N GLY A 237 8.13 -2.46 -37.42
CA GLY A 237 8.88 -3.72 -37.32
C GLY A 237 8.00 -4.91 -36.94
N ILE A 238 7.24 -4.81 -35.84
CA ILE A 238 6.47 -5.94 -35.30
C ILE A 238 5.22 -6.20 -36.15
N PRO A 239 4.99 -7.44 -36.64
CA PRO A 239 3.82 -7.77 -37.48
C PRO A 239 2.45 -7.56 -36.82
N GLU A 240 1.45 -7.24 -37.64
CA GLU A 240 0.07 -6.95 -37.19
C GLU A 240 -0.62 -8.15 -36.51
N TYR A 241 -0.23 -9.41 -36.81
CA TYR A 241 -0.75 -10.58 -36.11
C TYR A 241 -0.25 -10.72 -34.66
N ARG A 242 0.87 -10.06 -34.30
CA ARG A 242 1.37 -10.02 -32.91
C ARG A 242 0.90 -8.75 -32.21
N LEU A 243 0.88 -7.63 -32.94
CA LEU A 243 0.51 -6.33 -32.40
C LEU A 243 -0.46 -5.59 -33.33
N PRO A 244 -1.78 -5.73 -33.10
CA PRO A 244 -2.80 -5.06 -33.88
C PRO A 244 -2.64 -3.53 -33.87
N ARG A 245 -2.78 -2.91 -35.04
CA ARG A 245 -2.55 -1.47 -35.21
C ARG A 245 -3.61 -0.61 -34.53
N ASP A 246 -4.85 -1.10 -34.49
CA ASP A 246 -5.99 -0.42 -33.86
C ASP A 246 -5.83 -0.34 -32.34
N ILE A 247 -5.36 -1.42 -31.70
CA ILE A 247 -5.08 -1.45 -30.26
C ILE A 247 -4.00 -0.43 -29.91
N MET A 248 -2.87 -0.48 -30.61
CA MET A 248 -1.77 0.48 -30.40
C MET A 248 -2.21 1.92 -30.66
N GLN A 249 -2.98 2.16 -31.72
CA GLN A 249 -3.46 3.50 -32.06
C GLN A 249 -4.33 4.09 -30.95
N LYS A 250 -5.22 3.31 -30.33
CA LYS A 250 -6.06 3.78 -29.22
C LYS A 250 -5.24 4.25 -28.02
N GLU A 251 -4.17 3.53 -27.67
CA GLU A 251 -3.27 3.95 -26.58
C GLU A 251 -2.49 5.23 -26.96
N ILE A 252 -2.00 5.32 -28.21
CA ILE A 252 -1.32 6.53 -28.71
C ILE A 252 -2.27 7.73 -28.71
N ASP A 253 -3.49 7.58 -29.23
CA ASP A 253 -4.47 8.66 -29.29
C ASP A 253 -4.83 9.17 -27.89
N TRP A 254 -4.95 8.25 -26.92
CA TRP A 254 -5.12 8.62 -25.52
C TRP A 254 -3.93 9.44 -25.00
N LEU A 255 -2.68 9.04 -25.26
CA LEU A 255 -1.50 9.82 -24.88
C LEU A 255 -1.53 11.23 -25.49
N LEU A 256 -1.84 11.34 -26.79
CA LEU A 256 -1.89 12.62 -27.50
C LEU A 256 -3.00 13.53 -27.01
N SER A 257 -4.11 12.97 -26.53
CA SER A 257 -5.25 13.74 -26.00
C SER A 257 -4.88 14.65 -24.82
N TRP A 258 -3.74 14.41 -24.18
CA TRP A 258 -3.21 15.22 -23.06
C TRP A 258 -2.40 16.44 -23.49
N GLY A 259 -2.48 16.84 -24.75
CA GLY A 259 -1.86 18.08 -25.27
C GLY A 259 -0.44 17.91 -25.78
N ILE A 260 -0.04 16.68 -26.11
CA ILE A 260 1.25 16.41 -26.78
C ILE A 260 1.09 16.79 -28.27
N LYS A 261 1.94 17.70 -28.75
CA LYS A 261 1.95 18.08 -30.17
C LYS A 261 2.77 17.09 -30.98
N VAL A 262 2.37 16.86 -32.22
CA VAL A 262 3.04 15.92 -33.12
C VAL A 262 3.20 16.56 -34.50
N GLN A 263 4.38 16.40 -35.08
CA GLN A 263 4.67 16.69 -36.48
C GLN A 263 5.19 15.41 -37.13
N THR A 264 4.32 14.73 -37.89
CA THR A 264 4.67 13.55 -38.69
C THR A 264 5.37 13.98 -39.97
N ASP A 265 5.89 13.00 -40.71
CA ASP A 265 6.58 13.21 -41.99
C ASP A 265 7.77 14.20 -41.91
N THR A 266 8.31 14.39 -40.69
CA THR A 266 9.32 15.39 -40.36
C THR A 266 10.57 14.70 -39.82
N ALA A 267 11.61 14.65 -40.64
CA ALA A 267 12.85 13.94 -40.36
C ALA A 267 13.98 14.91 -39.94
N LEU A 268 14.66 14.57 -38.83
CA LEU A 268 15.89 15.24 -38.44
C LEU A 268 16.97 15.01 -39.50
N GLY A 269 17.61 16.10 -39.96
CA GLY A 269 18.61 16.10 -41.03
C GLY A 269 18.06 16.36 -42.43
N ARG A 270 16.74 16.23 -42.64
CA ARG A 270 16.06 16.54 -43.92
C ARG A 270 15.18 17.78 -43.82
N ASP A 271 14.27 17.78 -42.85
CA ASP A 271 13.22 18.80 -42.72
C ASP A 271 13.51 19.77 -41.57
N ILE A 272 14.16 19.27 -40.51
CA ILE A 272 14.59 20.05 -39.34
C ILE A 272 16.06 19.74 -39.02
N THR A 273 16.74 20.67 -38.36
CA THR A 273 18.14 20.49 -37.92
C THR A 273 18.24 20.46 -36.40
N LEU A 274 19.26 19.78 -35.86
CA LEU A 274 19.48 19.74 -34.42
C LEU A 274 19.75 21.15 -33.86
N GLU A 275 20.45 21.99 -34.61
CA GLU A 275 20.76 23.37 -34.23
C GLU A 275 19.50 24.26 -34.18
N GLN A 276 18.56 24.06 -35.11
CA GLN A 276 17.26 24.73 -35.06
C GLN A 276 16.52 24.36 -33.77
N LEU A 277 16.42 23.06 -33.46
CA LEU A 277 15.75 22.60 -32.25
C LEU A 277 16.40 23.16 -30.97
N ARG A 278 17.73 23.31 -30.93
CA ARG A 278 18.45 23.85 -29.74
C ARG A 278 18.15 25.32 -29.47
N ARG A 279 17.73 26.06 -30.49
CA ARG A 279 17.32 27.47 -30.37
C ARG A 279 15.86 27.61 -29.95
N GLU A 280 15.01 26.70 -30.41
CA GLU A 280 13.56 26.77 -30.20
C GLU A 280 13.08 26.08 -28.90
N PHE A 281 13.84 25.10 -28.39
CA PHE A 281 13.45 24.28 -27.25
C PHE A 281 14.44 24.35 -26.08
N ASP A 282 13.92 24.19 -24.86
CA ASP A 282 14.72 24.16 -23.64
C ASP A 282 15.52 22.85 -23.51
N ALA A 283 14.98 21.74 -24.00
CA ALA A 283 15.65 20.44 -24.09
C ALA A 283 15.21 19.64 -25.33
N ILE A 284 16.08 18.74 -25.78
CA ILE A 284 15.84 17.86 -26.93
C ILE A 284 16.16 16.42 -26.54
N LEU A 285 15.24 15.50 -26.85
CA LEU A 285 15.44 14.07 -26.67
C LEU A 285 15.51 13.37 -28.03
N LEU A 286 16.64 12.71 -28.29
CA LEU A 286 16.83 11.83 -29.45
C LEU A 286 16.33 10.42 -29.13
N ALA A 287 15.22 10.02 -29.77
CA ALA A 287 14.50 8.77 -29.54
C ALA A 287 14.11 8.05 -30.84
N PHE A 288 14.84 8.28 -31.94
CA PHE A 288 14.50 7.77 -33.26
C PHE A 288 14.93 6.32 -33.52
N GLY A 289 15.67 5.69 -32.59
CA GLY A 289 15.99 4.25 -32.64
C GLY A 289 16.92 3.80 -33.77
N CYS A 290 16.94 2.49 -34.04
CA CYS A 290 17.83 1.85 -35.03
C CYS A 290 17.05 1.34 -36.25
N TRP A 291 17.12 2.04 -37.39
CA TRP A 291 16.31 1.70 -38.58
C TRP A 291 17.06 0.97 -39.70
N GLN A 292 18.38 0.87 -39.62
CA GLN A 292 19.18 0.30 -40.70
C GLN A 292 19.57 -1.15 -40.39
N SER A 293 19.33 -2.08 -41.32
CA SER A 293 19.79 -3.47 -41.18
C SER A 293 21.31 -3.57 -41.23
N THR A 294 21.87 -4.47 -40.44
CA THR A 294 23.30 -4.81 -40.52
C THR A 294 23.57 -5.63 -41.78
N PRO A 295 24.55 -5.26 -42.62
CA PRO A 295 24.89 -5.99 -43.84
C PRO A 295 25.52 -7.36 -43.52
N LEU A 296 25.30 -8.36 -44.38
CA LEU A 296 25.86 -9.70 -44.23
C LEU A 296 27.37 -9.71 -44.49
N ARG A 297 27.86 -8.80 -45.34
CA ARG A 297 29.25 -8.68 -45.80
C ARG A 297 29.74 -9.95 -46.51
N VAL A 298 28.86 -10.51 -47.33
CA VAL A 298 29.16 -11.68 -48.18
C VAL A 298 28.99 -11.28 -49.65
N PRO A 299 29.73 -11.91 -50.58
CA PRO A 299 29.50 -11.69 -52.01
C PRO A 299 28.04 -11.96 -52.38
N GLY A 300 27.47 -11.09 -53.23
CA GLY A 300 26.09 -11.18 -53.72
C GLY A 300 25.01 -10.63 -52.80
N GLU A 301 25.37 -9.92 -51.71
CA GLU A 301 24.37 -9.34 -50.78
C GLU A 301 23.47 -8.24 -51.39
N ASP A 302 23.88 -7.65 -52.52
CA ASP A 302 23.13 -6.62 -53.26
C ASP A 302 22.26 -7.17 -54.42
N LEU A 303 22.19 -8.51 -54.59
CA LEU A 303 21.38 -9.12 -55.65
C LEU A 303 19.88 -8.86 -55.45
N LYS A 304 19.12 -8.78 -56.56
CA LYS A 304 17.65 -8.70 -56.49
C LYS A 304 17.10 -9.94 -55.77
N GLY A 305 16.18 -9.74 -54.83
CA GLY A 305 15.63 -10.79 -53.98
C GLY A 305 16.36 -10.98 -52.64
N VAL A 306 17.42 -10.19 -52.38
CA VAL A 306 18.03 -10.08 -51.05
C VAL A 306 17.45 -8.87 -50.32
N PHE A 307 16.89 -9.08 -49.13
CA PHE A 307 16.26 -8.04 -48.31
C PHE A 307 16.95 -7.92 -46.96
N GLY A 308 17.10 -6.69 -46.47
CA GLY A 308 17.34 -6.46 -45.05
C GLY A 308 16.09 -6.76 -44.24
N GLY A 309 16.20 -7.46 -43.11
CA GLY A 309 15.04 -7.90 -42.32
C GLY A 309 14.13 -6.75 -41.88
N ILE A 310 14.69 -5.58 -41.56
CA ILE A 310 13.90 -4.40 -41.18
C ILE A 310 13.20 -3.79 -42.40
N ASN A 311 13.88 -3.73 -43.54
CA ASN A 311 13.29 -3.23 -44.77
C ASN A 311 12.11 -4.12 -45.22
N PHE A 312 12.30 -5.45 -45.17
CA PHE A 312 11.26 -6.42 -45.46
C PHE A 312 10.04 -6.24 -44.53
N LEU A 313 10.24 -6.25 -43.21
CA LEU A 313 9.15 -6.07 -42.26
C LEU A 313 8.46 -4.70 -42.40
N TYR A 314 9.24 -3.65 -42.67
CA TYR A 314 8.71 -2.33 -42.95
C TYR A 314 7.76 -2.32 -44.16
N GLN A 315 8.15 -2.98 -45.25
CA GLN A 315 7.32 -3.10 -46.45
C GLN A 315 6.04 -3.89 -46.17
N VAL A 316 6.16 -5.03 -45.48
CA VAL A 316 5.01 -5.87 -45.10
C VAL A 316 4.03 -5.09 -44.22
N ASN A 317 4.54 -4.42 -43.19
CA ASN A 317 3.71 -3.69 -42.22
C ASN A 317 3.04 -2.45 -42.81
N ASN A 318 3.64 -1.83 -43.83
CA ASN A 318 3.05 -0.73 -44.58
C ASN A 318 2.23 -1.18 -45.80
N ARG A 319 2.05 -2.49 -45.99
CA ARG A 319 1.31 -3.08 -47.12
C ARG A 319 1.86 -2.63 -48.47
N LEU A 320 3.17 -2.41 -48.53
CA LEU A 320 3.88 -2.15 -49.79
C LEU A 320 4.03 -3.47 -50.56
N PRO A 321 4.07 -3.44 -51.90
CA PRO A 321 4.34 -4.64 -52.68
C PRO A 321 5.69 -5.25 -52.31
N VAL A 322 5.70 -6.53 -51.97
CA VAL A 322 6.92 -7.32 -51.72
C VAL A 322 6.91 -8.52 -52.65
N GLU A 323 7.88 -8.60 -53.57
CA GLU A 323 8.07 -9.77 -54.42
C GLU A 323 8.77 -10.86 -53.58
N ILE A 324 7.98 -11.81 -53.06
CA ILE A 324 8.52 -12.97 -52.36
C ILE A 324 8.53 -14.19 -53.28
N GLY A 325 9.66 -14.90 -53.30
CA GLY A 325 9.79 -16.13 -54.05
C GLY A 325 9.16 -17.34 -53.35
N LYS A 326 9.22 -18.51 -53.99
CA LYS A 326 8.64 -19.75 -53.45
C LYS A 326 9.51 -20.33 -52.33
N LYS A 327 10.83 -20.20 -52.45
CA LYS A 327 11.83 -20.67 -51.48
C LYS A 327 12.57 -19.50 -50.83
N VAL A 328 12.38 -19.34 -49.52
CA VAL A 328 12.92 -18.20 -48.77
C VAL A 328 13.93 -18.69 -47.72
N ALA A 329 15.12 -18.09 -47.69
CA ALA A 329 16.06 -18.25 -46.57
C ALA A 329 16.06 -16.99 -45.68
N VAL A 330 15.92 -17.18 -44.37
CA VAL A 330 16.02 -16.11 -43.37
C VAL A 330 17.28 -16.31 -42.54
N ILE A 331 18.19 -15.33 -42.57
CA ILE A 331 19.47 -15.40 -41.87
C ILE A 331 19.34 -14.72 -40.51
N GLY A 332 19.44 -15.48 -39.43
CA GLY A 332 19.38 -14.96 -38.06
C GLY A 332 18.60 -15.87 -37.11
N GLY A 333 18.58 -15.49 -35.83
CA GLY A 333 17.88 -16.28 -34.80
C GLY A 333 17.18 -15.44 -33.72
N GLY A 334 17.11 -14.12 -33.88
CA GLY A 334 16.38 -13.22 -32.96
C GLY A 334 14.92 -13.01 -33.39
N ASN A 335 14.19 -12.20 -32.62
CA ASN A 335 12.76 -11.92 -32.88
C ASN A 335 12.50 -11.37 -34.30
N THR A 336 13.37 -10.50 -34.83
CA THR A 336 13.28 -10.02 -36.22
C THR A 336 13.32 -11.17 -37.24
N ALA A 337 14.11 -12.22 -36.99
CA ALA A 337 14.17 -13.38 -37.87
C ALA A 337 12.89 -14.21 -37.79
N MET A 338 12.32 -14.37 -36.59
CA MET A 338 11.05 -15.10 -36.40
C MET A 338 9.87 -14.35 -37.05
N ASP A 339 9.80 -13.03 -36.86
CA ASP A 339 8.79 -12.21 -37.53
C ASP A 339 8.94 -12.27 -39.06
N ALA A 340 10.18 -12.15 -39.57
CA ALA A 340 10.44 -12.20 -41.00
C ALA A 340 10.06 -13.55 -41.63
N CYS A 341 10.41 -14.68 -41.02
CA CYS A 341 10.10 -16.01 -41.58
C CYS A 341 8.59 -16.29 -41.55
N ARG A 342 7.90 -15.92 -40.46
CA ARG A 342 6.45 -16.07 -40.32
C ARG A 342 5.67 -15.15 -41.26
N CYS A 343 6.15 -13.93 -41.49
CA CYS A 343 5.63 -13.04 -42.52
C CYS A 343 5.85 -13.61 -43.93
N ALA A 344 7.05 -14.12 -44.22
CA ALA A 344 7.34 -14.74 -45.51
C ALA A 344 6.38 -15.89 -45.83
N LYS A 345 6.10 -16.74 -44.84
CA LYS A 345 5.11 -17.83 -44.98
C LYS A 345 3.71 -17.31 -45.30
N ARG A 346 3.27 -16.24 -44.62
CA ARG A 346 1.95 -15.60 -44.83
C ARG A 346 1.82 -14.87 -46.17
N LEU A 347 2.93 -14.44 -46.76
CA LEU A 347 2.95 -13.84 -48.10
C LEU A 347 2.91 -14.88 -49.23
N GLY A 348 2.89 -16.18 -48.90
CA GLY A 348 2.71 -17.27 -49.86
C GLY A 348 3.97 -18.06 -50.20
N ALA A 349 5.06 -17.91 -49.44
CA ALA A 349 6.23 -18.75 -49.61
C ALA A 349 5.90 -20.23 -49.35
N GLU A 350 6.22 -21.11 -50.31
CA GLU A 350 5.98 -22.55 -50.20
C GLU A 350 6.94 -23.16 -49.16
N GLU A 351 8.22 -22.78 -49.20
CA GLU A 351 9.28 -23.26 -48.32
C GLU A 351 10.01 -22.07 -47.69
N VAL A 352 10.09 -22.05 -46.35
CA VAL A 352 10.82 -21.03 -45.59
C VAL A 352 11.82 -21.72 -44.67
N THR A 353 13.08 -21.32 -44.75
CA THR A 353 14.18 -21.91 -43.98
C THR A 353 14.94 -20.84 -43.20
N VAL A 354 14.97 -20.97 -41.88
CA VAL A 354 15.81 -20.15 -41.01
C VAL A 354 17.21 -20.76 -40.95
N VAL A 355 18.22 -19.96 -41.27
CA VAL A 355 19.63 -20.34 -41.19
C VAL A 355 20.25 -19.61 -40.01
N TYR A 356 20.71 -20.37 -39.01
CA TYR A 356 21.29 -19.83 -37.79
C TYR A 356 22.66 -20.40 -37.49
N ARG A 357 23.62 -19.51 -37.20
CA ARG A 357 25.03 -19.85 -37.00
C ARG A 357 25.32 -20.61 -35.70
N ARG A 358 24.36 -20.71 -34.78
CA ARG A 358 24.46 -21.46 -33.51
C ARG A 358 23.36 -22.51 -33.43
N THR A 359 23.14 -23.10 -32.26
CA THR A 359 22.06 -24.06 -32.03
C THR A 359 20.80 -23.36 -31.52
N ARG A 360 19.70 -24.10 -31.39
CA ARG A 360 18.44 -23.61 -30.79
C ARG A 360 18.66 -22.98 -29.41
N GLN A 361 19.51 -23.59 -28.57
CA GLN A 361 19.75 -23.11 -27.19
C GLN A 361 20.36 -21.71 -27.13
N GLU A 362 21.09 -21.28 -28.16
CA GLU A 362 21.68 -19.94 -28.22
C GLU A 362 20.84 -18.94 -29.02
N MET A 363 19.63 -19.29 -29.47
CA MET A 363 18.75 -18.36 -30.18
C MET A 363 18.30 -17.23 -29.23
N PRO A 364 18.40 -15.95 -29.64
CA PRO A 364 17.87 -14.83 -28.86
C PRO A 364 16.36 -14.68 -28.86
N ALA A 365 15.65 -15.33 -29.80
CA ALA A 365 14.21 -15.23 -29.88
C ALA A 365 13.53 -15.94 -28.70
N GLU A 366 12.32 -15.51 -28.34
CA GLU A 366 11.51 -16.20 -27.33
C GLU A 366 11.17 -17.62 -27.78
N ASP A 367 11.26 -18.60 -26.87
CA ASP A 367 10.97 -20.01 -27.19
C ASP A 367 9.58 -20.20 -27.81
N ALA A 368 8.58 -19.48 -27.31
CA ALA A 368 7.21 -19.51 -27.86
C ALA A 368 7.17 -19.07 -29.34
N GLU A 369 7.95 -18.06 -29.73
CA GLU A 369 8.00 -17.57 -31.11
C GLU A 369 8.70 -18.59 -32.04
N ILE A 370 9.70 -19.30 -31.52
CA ILE A 370 10.39 -20.38 -32.23
C ILE A 370 9.43 -21.56 -32.45
N GLU A 371 8.70 -21.96 -31.41
CA GLU A 371 7.72 -23.04 -31.46
C GLU A 371 6.58 -22.72 -32.43
N GLU A 372 6.01 -21.52 -32.34
CA GLU A 372 4.96 -21.07 -33.27
C GLU A 372 5.44 -21.04 -34.73
N ALA A 373 6.70 -20.65 -34.98
CA ALA A 373 7.31 -20.70 -36.31
C ALA A 373 7.44 -22.15 -36.82
N MET A 374 7.88 -23.08 -35.97
CA MET A 374 7.97 -24.50 -36.31
C MET A 374 6.59 -25.12 -36.59
N GLU A 375 5.58 -24.79 -35.78
CA GLU A 375 4.19 -25.23 -36.00
C GLU A 375 3.62 -24.75 -37.34
N GLU A 376 4.04 -23.57 -37.81
CA GLU A 376 3.67 -23.01 -39.12
C GLU A 376 4.44 -23.63 -40.31
N GLY A 377 5.27 -24.65 -40.04
CA GLY A 377 5.99 -25.41 -41.06
C GLY A 377 7.29 -24.73 -41.55
N ILE A 378 7.91 -23.89 -40.72
CA ILE A 378 9.17 -23.23 -41.02
C ILE A 378 10.35 -24.15 -40.68
N ASN A 379 11.25 -24.34 -41.63
CA ASN A 379 12.44 -25.19 -41.47
C ASN A 379 13.56 -24.44 -40.75
N PHE A 380 14.38 -25.17 -39.99
CA PHE A 380 15.53 -24.59 -39.28
C PHE A 380 16.80 -25.36 -39.62
N ILE A 381 17.83 -24.63 -40.07
CA ILE A 381 19.19 -25.13 -40.26
C ILE A 381 20.09 -24.42 -39.26
N PHE A 382 20.46 -25.16 -38.22
CA PHE A 382 21.40 -24.72 -37.20
C PHE A 382 22.83 -24.94 -37.63
N LEU A 383 23.76 -24.29 -36.91
CA LEU A 383 25.19 -24.39 -37.15
C LEU A 383 25.55 -24.11 -38.62
N ALA A 384 24.94 -23.08 -39.20
CA ALA A 384 25.20 -22.64 -40.56
C ALA A 384 25.21 -21.12 -40.65
N ALA A 385 26.15 -20.55 -41.40
CA ALA A 385 26.16 -19.12 -41.71
C ALA A 385 26.36 -18.89 -43.20
N PRO A 386 25.83 -17.79 -43.76
CA PRO A 386 26.02 -17.46 -45.17
C PRO A 386 27.50 -17.18 -45.44
N LYS A 387 28.00 -17.72 -46.56
CA LYS A 387 29.35 -17.48 -47.09
C LYS A 387 29.31 -16.68 -48.38
N GLU A 388 28.35 -16.98 -49.25
CA GLU A 388 28.15 -16.35 -50.55
C GLU A 388 26.69 -16.50 -50.98
N ILE A 389 26.17 -15.48 -51.68
CA ILE A 389 24.86 -15.50 -52.34
C ILE A 389 25.13 -15.46 -53.85
N SER A 390 24.67 -16.47 -54.58
CA SER A 390 24.91 -16.57 -56.02
C SER A 390 23.62 -16.43 -56.83
N GLY A 391 23.76 -15.81 -58.00
CA GLY A 391 22.67 -15.50 -58.92
C GLY A 391 23.18 -14.69 -60.11
N ASP A 392 22.36 -14.59 -61.15
CA ASP A 392 22.64 -13.73 -62.29
C ASP A 392 22.19 -12.30 -61.93
N GLU A 393 20.96 -11.91 -62.30
CA GLU A 393 20.35 -10.64 -61.90
C GLU A 393 19.56 -10.73 -60.58
N SER A 394 19.20 -11.95 -60.17
CA SER A 394 18.44 -12.23 -58.95
C SER A 394 19.01 -13.45 -58.26
N VAL A 395 18.84 -13.53 -56.94
CA VAL A 395 19.31 -14.65 -56.14
C VAL A 395 18.71 -15.98 -56.63
N ARG A 396 19.54 -17.02 -56.71
CA ARG A 396 19.12 -18.40 -57.00
C ARG A 396 19.62 -19.39 -55.96
N GLU A 397 20.75 -19.10 -55.34
CA GLU A 397 21.45 -20.01 -54.45
C GLU A 397 22.06 -19.25 -53.26
N LEU A 398 22.01 -19.88 -52.10
CA LEU A 398 22.67 -19.44 -50.88
C LEU A 398 23.70 -20.48 -50.47
N VAL A 399 24.98 -20.12 -50.52
CA VAL A 399 26.08 -20.96 -50.06
C VAL A 399 26.28 -20.70 -48.57
N CYS A 400 26.07 -21.73 -47.77
CA CYS A 400 26.25 -21.71 -46.32
C CYS A 400 27.50 -22.49 -45.93
N GLU A 401 28.21 -22.01 -44.92
CA GLU A 401 29.31 -22.72 -44.26
C GLU A 401 28.82 -23.33 -42.96
N LYS A 402 29.18 -24.60 -42.73
CA LYS A 402 28.89 -25.29 -41.47
C LYS A 402 29.73 -24.70 -40.34
N MET A 403 29.11 -24.65 -39.17
CA MET A 403 29.68 -24.09 -37.95
C MET A 403 29.79 -25.19 -36.89
N VAL A 404 30.69 -24.99 -35.94
CA VAL A 404 30.74 -25.74 -34.67
C VAL A 404 30.79 -24.75 -33.52
N LEU A 405 30.27 -25.15 -32.36
CA LEU A 405 30.33 -24.30 -31.17
C LEU A 405 31.72 -24.37 -30.51
N GLY A 406 32.33 -23.21 -30.30
CA GLY A 406 33.52 -23.05 -29.48
C GLY A 406 33.19 -22.65 -28.04
N GLU A 407 34.13 -21.95 -27.41
CA GLU A 407 33.96 -21.37 -26.07
C GLU A 407 32.94 -20.22 -26.06
N PRO A 408 32.29 -19.96 -24.91
CA PRO A 408 31.45 -18.78 -24.71
C PRO A 408 32.10 -17.46 -25.17
N ASP A 409 31.29 -16.56 -25.71
CA ASP A 409 31.64 -15.17 -26.00
C ASP A 409 31.30 -14.25 -24.81
N GLU A 410 31.49 -12.94 -24.98
CA GLU A 410 31.18 -11.93 -23.95
C GLU A 410 29.70 -11.92 -23.54
N SER A 411 28.80 -12.43 -24.38
CA SER A 411 27.38 -12.59 -24.05
C SER A 411 27.08 -13.88 -23.30
N GLY A 412 28.10 -14.67 -22.95
CA GLY A 412 27.98 -15.97 -22.29
C GLY A 412 27.54 -17.12 -23.22
N ARG A 413 27.27 -16.84 -24.50
CA ARG A 413 26.81 -17.82 -25.47
C ARG A 413 27.99 -18.40 -26.25
N ARG A 414 27.95 -19.69 -26.57
CA ARG A 414 29.04 -20.35 -27.31
C ARG A 414 29.25 -19.71 -28.68
N ARG A 415 30.50 -19.37 -29.01
CA ARG A 415 30.83 -18.73 -30.28
C ARG A 415 30.73 -19.73 -31.44
N PRO A 416 30.21 -19.32 -32.61
CA PRO A 416 30.24 -20.15 -33.80
C PRO A 416 31.63 -20.09 -34.45
N ILE A 417 32.17 -21.24 -34.81
CA ILE A 417 33.47 -21.39 -35.48
C ILE A 417 33.24 -22.07 -36.83
N PRO A 418 33.72 -21.48 -37.95
CA PRO A 418 33.59 -22.08 -39.28
C PRO A 418 34.38 -23.39 -39.40
N THR A 419 33.81 -24.41 -40.06
CA THR A 419 34.49 -25.69 -40.28
C THR A 419 35.24 -25.79 -41.60
N GLY A 420 35.01 -24.86 -42.53
CA GLY A 420 35.47 -24.96 -43.91
C GLY A 420 34.55 -25.76 -44.85
N GLU A 421 33.60 -26.53 -44.31
CA GLU A 421 32.66 -27.33 -45.10
C GLU A 421 31.44 -26.49 -45.53
N THR A 422 31.12 -26.47 -46.82
CA THR A 422 30.01 -25.67 -47.37
C THR A 422 28.91 -26.52 -47.99
N PHE A 423 27.68 -26.02 -47.98
CA PHE A 423 26.54 -26.59 -48.69
C PHE A 423 25.69 -25.47 -49.31
N THR A 424 24.91 -25.80 -50.34
CA THR A 424 24.11 -24.82 -51.09
C THR A 424 22.63 -25.07 -50.90
N LEU A 425 21.88 -23.99 -50.70
CA LEU A 425 20.42 -23.98 -50.66
C LEU A 425 19.89 -23.27 -51.91
N THR A 426 19.00 -23.91 -52.67
CA THR A 426 18.29 -23.24 -53.76
C THR A 426 17.21 -22.33 -53.18
N VAL A 427 17.33 -21.02 -53.40
CA VAL A 427 16.44 -20.01 -52.82
C VAL A 427 16.15 -18.91 -53.83
N ASP A 428 14.92 -18.40 -53.78
CA ASP A 428 14.45 -17.30 -54.60
C ASP A 428 14.50 -15.96 -53.84
N THR A 429 14.65 -16.02 -52.51
CA THR A 429 14.66 -14.85 -51.64
C THR A 429 15.55 -15.10 -50.42
N VAL A 430 16.36 -14.12 -50.05
CA VAL A 430 17.18 -14.13 -48.83
C VAL A 430 16.84 -12.92 -47.96
N ILE A 431 16.54 -13.14 -46.67
CA ILE A 431 16.23 -12.08 -45.72
C ILE A 431 17.31 -12.03 -44.63
N ALA A 432 18.10 -10.96 -44.62
CA ALA A 432 19.17 -10.73 -43.66
C ALA A 432 18.64 -10.10 -42.35
N ALA A 433 18.41 -10.93 -41.33
CA ALA A 433 17.90 -10.53 -40.01
C ALA A 433 18.96 -10.67 -38.90
N ILE A 434 20.16 -10.13 -39.15
CA ILE A 434 21.35 -10.28 -38.28
C ILE A 434 21.63 -9.08 -37.36
N GLY A 435 20.71 -8.12 -37.27
CA GLY A 435 20.81 -6.95 -36.38
C GLY A 435 20.47 -5.64 -37.05
N GLN A 436 20.52 -4.56 -36.26
CA GLN A 436 20.11 -3.22 -36.66
C GLN A 436 21.13 -2.19 -36.14
N ARG A 437 21.23 -1.03 -36.82
CA ARG A 437 22.06 0.11 -36.44
C ARG A 437 21.34 1.43 -36.67
N ALA A 438 21.78 2.47 -35.96
CA ALA A 438 21.32 3.83 -36.16
C ALA A 438 21.99 4.46 -37.39
N VAL A 439 21.28 5.39 -38.03
CA VAL A 439 21.83 6.28 -39.07
C VAL A 439 22.20 7.59 -38.39
N LEU A 440 23.47 7.99 -38.48
CA LEU A 440 24.03 9.09 -37.69
C LEU A 440 24.61 10.23 -38.53
N ASP A 441 24.73 10.07 -39.85
CA ASP A 441 25.47 10.97 -40.74
C ASP A 441 24.96 12.42 -40.76
N PHE A 442 23.73 12.65 -40.32
CA PHE A 442 23.11 13.97 -40.23
C PHE A 442 23.33 14.68 -38.88
N LEU A 443 23.95 14.01 -37.91
CA LEU A 443 24.26 14.57 -36.59
C LEU A 443 25.68 15.17 -36.56
N PRO A 444 25.96 16.10 -35.63
CA PRO A 444 27.31 16.60 -35.43
C PRO A 444 28.29 15.48 -35.03
N PRO A 445 29.52 15.45 -35.57
CA PRO A 445 30.50 14.39 -35.28
C PRO A 445 30.96 14.36 -33.81
N GLU A 446 30.77 15.45 -33.07
CA GLU A 446 31.09 15.58 -31.65
C GLU A 446 30.16 14.78 -30.73
N ILE A 447 29.00 14.32 -31.21
CA ILE A 447 28.06 13.50 -30.43
C ILE A 447 28.01 12.04 -30.85
N HIS A 448 28.87 11.56 -31.76
CA HIS A 448 28.89 10.16 -32.14
C HIS A 448 30.27 9.67 -32.60
N ASP A 449 30.54 8.37 -32.47
CA ASP A 449 31.76 7.72 -32.97
C ASP A 449 31.61 7.13 -34.39
N GLY A 450 30.45 7.37 -35.03
CA GLY A 450 30.07 6.82 -36.33
C GLY A 450 29.40 5.45 -36.26
N ARG A 451 29.32 4.84 -35.06
CA ARG A 451 28.57 3.61 -34.78
C ARG A 451 27.46 3.84 -33.75
N LYS A 452 27.72 4.67 -32.74
CA LYS A 452 26.80 5.01 -31.64
C LYS A 452 26.90 6.49 -31.30
N ILE A 453 25.83 7.02 -30.72
CA ILE A 453 25.83 8.35 -30.11
C ILE A 453 26.51 8.26 -28.74
N LEU A 454 27.32 9.27 -28.42
CA LEU A 454 27.99 9.42 -27.14
C LEU A 454 26.99 9.93 -26.10
N GLY A 455 26.86 9.19 -25.00
CA GLY A 455 25.97 9.54 -23.90
C GLY A 455 26.43 8.97 -22.57
N ASP A 456 26.01 9.60 -21.48
CA ASP A 456 26.31 9.15 -20.11
C ASP A 456 25.14 8.37 -19.47
N ASP A 457 25.34 7.92 -18.23
CA ASP A 457 24.31 7.21 -17.44
C ASP A 457 23.13 8.10 -17.04
N ASN A 458 23.23 9.42 -17.25
CA ASN A 458 22.18 10.41 -17.02
C ASN A 458 21.46 10.78 -18.32
N TYR A 459 21.61 10.00 -19.40
CA TYR A 459 20.97 10.23 -20.71
C TYR A 459 21.46 11.48 -21.45
N ALA A 460 22.46 12.18 -20.93
CA ALA A 460 22.95 13.40 -21.55
C ALA A 460 24.00 13.09 -22.61
N THR A 461 23.99 13.84 -23.70
CA THR A 461 25.06 13.82 -24.70
C THR A 461 26.13 14.87 -24.35
N PRO A 462 27.29 14.86 -25.03
CA PRO A 462 28.26 15.96 -24.92
C PRO A 462 27.72 17.34 -25.30
N LEU A 463 26.62 17.41 -26.07
CA LEU A 463 25.97 18.67 -26.42
C LEU A 463 24.94 19.07 -25.36
N GLU A 464 25.13 20.28 -24.82
CA GLU A 464 24.19 20.88 -23.86
C GLU A 464 22.77 20.93 -24.44
N LYS A 465 21.79 20.63 -23.57
CA LYS A 465 20.35 20.49 -23.86
C LYS A 465 19.95 19.25 -24.66
N VAL A 466 20.90 18.42 -25.13
CA VAL A 466 20.62 17.26 -25.97
C VAL A 466 20.79 15.96 -25.19
N PHE A 467 19.74 15.14 -25.21
CA PHE A 467 19.62 13.86 -24.52
C PHE A 467 19.37 12.74 -25.52
N LEU A 468 19.64 11.48 -25.14
CA LEU A 468 19.35 10.28 -25.94
C LEU A 468 18.71 9.17 -25.09
N CYS A 469 17.82 8.37 -25.66
CA CYS A 469 17.22 7.23 -24.96
C CYS A 469 16.80 6.08 -25.90
N GLY A 470 16.40 4.95 -25.31
CA GLY A 470 15.91 3.77 -26.02
C GLY A 470 17.02 3.08 -26.81
N ASP A 471 16.65 2.42 -27.91
CA ASP A 471 17.58 1.66 -28.76
C ASP A 471 18.79 2.47 -29.25
N LEU A 472 18.66 3.79 -29.29
CA LEU A 472 19.75 4.68 -29.69
C LEU A 472 20.88 4.74 -28.64
N ARG A 473 20.54 4.54 -27.36
CA ARG A 473 21.49 4.50 -26.23
C ARG A 473 21.95 3.07 -25.93
N THR A 474 21.00 2.14 -25.82
CA THR A 474 21.26 0.75 -25.41
C THR A 474 21.74 -0.14 -26.55
N GLY A 475 21.44 0.23 -27.80
CA GLY A 475 21.35 -0.71 -28.92
C GLY A 475 19.96 -1.36 -28.99
N PRO A 476 19.62 -2.05 -30.09
CA PRO A 476 18.33 -2.68 -30.27
C PRO A 476 17.99 -3.64 -29.13
N ASP A 477 16.86 -3.42 -28.47
CA ASP A 477 16.40 -4.18 -27.31
C ASP A 477 14.85 -4.29 -27.32
N ILE A 478 14.27 -4.74 -26.22
CA ILE A 478 12.84 -5.01 -26.08
C ILE A 478 12.04 -3.72 -25.83
N ALA A 479 10.81 -3.63 -26.34
CA ALA A 479 10.00 -2.40 -26.29
C ALA A 479 9.75 -1.87 -24.85
N ILE A 480 9.67 -2.77 -23.86
CA ILE A 480 9.52 -2.37 -22.45
C ILE A 480 10.78 -1.68 -21.89
N ALA A 481 11.97 -2.01 -22.41
CA ALA A 481 13.21 -1.31 -22.08
C ALA A 481 13.17 0.11 -22.66
N ALA A 482 12.74 0.27 -23.91
CA ALA A 482 12.55 1.58 -24.52
C ALA A 482 11.56 2.47 -23.72
N ILE A 483 10.44 1.91 -23.23
CA ILE A 483 9.51 2.64 -22.35
C ILE A 483 10.20 3.10 -21.06
N GLY A 484 10.96 2.22 -20.41
CA GLY A 484 11.71 2.56 -19.20
C GLY A 484 12.76 3.65 -19.43
N GLU A 485 13.50 3.54 -20.53
CA GLU A 485 14.49 4.53 -20.95
C GLU A 485 13.85 5.91 -21.22
N GLY A 486 12.68 5.95 -21.85
CA GLY A 486 11.93 7.19 -22.05
C GLY A 486 11.49 7.85 -20.73
N HIS A 487 11.04 7.04 -19.76
CA HIS A 487 10.68 7.54 -18.43
C HIS A 487 11.88 8.15 -17.71
N PHE A 488 13.00 7.43 -17.61
CA PHE A 488 14.19 7.93 -16.92
C PHE A 488 14.85 9.12 -17.64
N ALA A 489 14.79 9.17 -18.97
CA ALA A 489 15.23 10.34 -19.74
C ALA A 489 14.36 11.57 -19.44
N ALA A 490 13.04 11.41 -19.31
CA ALA A 490 12.13 12.49 -18.90
C ALA A 490 12.47 13.03 -17.49
N GLU A 491 12.80 12.15 -16.54
CA GLU A 491 13.27 12.56 -15.21
C GLU A 491 14.60 13.31 -15.27
N SER A 492 15.54 12.86 -16.10
CA SER A 492 16.83 13.54 -16.28
C SER A 492 16.69 14.92 -16.92
N ILE A 493 15.84 15.06 -17.94
CA ILE A 493 15.50 16.34 -18.57
C ILE A 493 14.86 17.28 -17.54
N HIS A 494 13.91 16.78 -16.75
CA HIS A 494 13.29 17.58 -15.70
C HIS A 494 14.31 18.05 -14.65
N HIS A 495 15.24 17.18 -14.26
CA HIS A 495 16.33 17.53 -13.35
C HIS A 495 17.26 18.59 -13.96
N PHE A 496 17.61 18.47 -15.25
CA PHE A 496 18.41 19.46 -15.96
C PHE A 496 17.75 20.84 -15.99
N ILE A 497 16.47 20.93 -16.39
CA ILE A 497 15.77 22.22 -16.48
C ILE A 497 15.59 22.85 -15.09
N THR A 498 15.31 22.06 -14.05
CA THR A 498 15.01 22.58 -12.71
C THR A 498 16.26 22.82 -11.84
N ARG A 499 17.35 22.10 -12.07
CA ARG A 499 18.58 22.13 -11.23
C ARG A 499 19.85 22.52 -11.98
N GLY A 500 19.81 22.63 -13.31
CA GLY A 500 20.93 23.04 -14.15
C GLY A 500 21.90 21.92 -14.56
N TYR A 501 21.62 20.65 -14.21
CA TYR A 501 22.44 19.51 -14.63
C TYR A 501 21.61 18.23 -14.81
N PRO A 502 21.96 17.35 -15.77
CA PRO A 502 21.24 16.10 -16.01
C PRO A 502 21.50 15.09 -14.90
N LYS A 503 20.47 14.34 -14.51
CA LYS A 503 20.61 13.29 -13.48
C LYS A 503 19.53 12.23 -13.65
N ARG A 504 19.96 10.97 -13.82
CA ARG A 504 19.05 9.82 -13.65
C ARG A 504 18.72 9.66 -12.16
N PRO A 505 17.44 9.46 -11.78
CA PRO A 505 17.08 9.18 -10.39
C PRO A 505 17.88 8.02 -9.81
N PHE A 506 18.47 8.22 -8.63
CA PHE A 506 19.19 7.17 -7.92
C PHE A 506 18.20 6.16 -7.34
N GLU A 507 18.47 4.86 -7.53
CA GLU A 507 17.66 3.79 -6.97
C GLU A 507 18.42 3.13 -5.82
N CYS A 508 17.78 3.01 -4.65
CA CYS A 508 18.33 2.29 -3.51
C CYS A 508 17.38 1.16 -3.11
N ASP A 509 17.71 -0.07 -3.50
CA ASP A 509 16.96 -1.27 -3.11
C ASP A 509 17.92 -2.31 -2.54
N VAL A 510 17.57 -2.86 -1.38
CA VAL A 510 18.21 -4.07 -0.87
C VAL A 510 17.44 -5.26 -1.40
N THR A 511 18.15 -6.25 -1.92
CA THR A 511 17.59 -7.48 -2.50
C THR A 511 17.97 -8.70 -1.68
N ARG A 512 17.08 -9.71 -1.70
CA ARG A 512 17.31 -11.04 -1.12
C ARG A 512 17.55 -12.06 -2.23
N GLU A 513 18.77 -12.60 -2.27
CA GLU A 513 19.21 -13.63 -3.22
C GLU A 513 19.36 -15.01 -2.56
N ASP A 514 19.25 -15.09 -1.24
CA ASP A 514 19.40 -16.30 -0.42
C ASP A 514 18.12 -17.13 -0.28
N LEU A 515 16.99 -16.65 -0.83
CA LEU A 515 15.70 -17.35 -0.76
C LEU A 515 15.62 -18.48 -1.79
N GLY A 516 15.05 -19.62 -1.40
CA GLY A 516 14.85 -20.78 -2.26
C GLY A 516 13.52 -21.50 -2.00
N PRO A 517 13.29 -22.68 -2.63
CA PRO A 517 12.06 -23.46 -2.47
C PRO A 517 11.67 -23.78 -1.03
N GLU A 518 12.66 -23.92 -0.15
CA GLU A 518 12.43 -24.26 1.26
C GLU A 518 11.73 -23.17 2.06
N ASP A 519 11.91 -21.90 1.67
CA ASP A 519 11.27 -20.76 2.30
C ASP A 519 9.77 -20.63 1.95
N PHE A 520 9.28 -21.41 0.97
CA PHE A 520 7.90 -21.33 0.45
C PHE A 520 7.12 -22.65 0.53
N ARG A 521 7.56 -23.60 1.38
CA ARG A 521 6.90 -24.91 1.56
C ARG A 521 5.45 -24.82 2.05
N ASP A 522 5.08 -23.74 2.72
CA ASP A 522 3.72 -23.47 3.19
C ASP A 522 2.75 -23.08 2.06
N LYS A 523 3.27 -22.74 0.87
CA LYS A 523 2.47 -22.31 -0.27
C LYS A 523 1.91 -23.50 -1.04
N LYS A 524 0.61 -23.45 -1.32
CA LYS A 524 -0.08 -24.48 -2.12
C LYS A 524 0.29 -24.36 -3.60
N LYS A 525 0.69 -25.48 -4.20
CA LYS A 525 0.92 -25.60 -5.65
C LYS A 525 -0.37 -25.38 -6.44
N GLN A 526 -0.30 -24.60 -7.51
CA GLN A 526 -1.43 -24.31 -8.41
C GLN A 526 -0.93 -24.17 -9.86
N PRO A 527 -1.62 -24.74 -10.86
CA PRO A 527 -1.19 -24.63 -12.27
C PRO A 527 -1.35 -23.20 -12.78
N ARG A 528 -0.52 -22.83 -13.76
CA ARG A 528 -0.62 -21.56 -14.47
C ARG A 528 -1.77 -21.53 -15.48
N GLU A 529 -2.49 -20.42 -15.54
CA GLU A 529 -3.47 -20.18 -16.61
C GLU A 529 -2.77 -19.74 -17.90
N MET A 530 -3.13 -20.40 -19.01
CA MET A 530 -2.56 -20.17 -20.32
C MET A 530 -3.59 -19.57 -21.28
N PRO A 531 -3.22 -18.59 -22.13
CA PRO A 531 -4.12 -18.01 -23.12
C PRO A 531 -4.46 -19.03 -24.21
N LYS A 532 -5.62 -18.88 -24.83
CA LYS A 532 -5.97 -19.68 -26.00
C LYS A 532 -5.22 -19.17 -27.23
N ILE A 533 -4.35 -20.02 -27.76
CA ILE A 533 -3.61 -19.82 -29.02
C ILE A 533 -4.29 -20.59 -30.14
N PHE A 534 -4.48 -19.99 -31.32
CA PHE A 534 -5.04 -20.71 -32.47
C PHE A 534 -4.04 -21.73 -33.05
N PRO A 535 -4.52 -22.87 -33.61
CA PRO A 535 -3.66 -23.80 -34.36
C PRO A 535 -3.02 -23.16 -35.58
N ALA A 536 -1.88 -23.69 -36.03
CA ALA A 536 -1.12 -23.13 -37.16
C ALA A 536 -1.95 -22.98 -38.45
N GLU A 537 -2.81 -23.95 -38.77
CA GLU A 537 -3.71 -23.90 -39.94
C GLU A 537 -4.60 -22.66 -39.91
N GLU A 538 -5.27 -22.38 -38.78
CA GLU A 538 -6.10 -21.20 -38.59
C GLU A 538 -5.30 -19.89 -38.64
N ARG A 539 -4.04 -19.89 -38.14
CA ARG A 539 -3.14 -18.73 -38.21
C ARG A 539 -2.80 -18.37 -39.67
N LEU A 540 -2.65 -19.39 -40.53
CA LEU A 540 -2.28 -19.22 -41.93
C LEU A 540 -3.51 -18.90 -42.81
N GLU A 541 -4.70 -19.40 -42.50
CA GLU A 541 -5.95 -19.08 -43.21
C GLU A 541 -6.35 -17.60 -43.09
N LYS A 542 -6.07 -16.98 -41.95
CA LYS A 542 -6.34 -15.55 -41.69
C LYS A 542 -5.03 -14.79 -41.51
N PRO A 543 -4.26 -14.61 -42.59
CA PRO A 543 -2.94 -14.02 -42.51
C PRO A 543 -3.05 -12.60 -41.91
N PHE A 544 -2.13 -12.27 -41.00
CA PHE A 544 -2.05 -10.98 -40.32
C PHE A 544 -3.19 -10.64 -39.34
N LYS A 545 -4.04 -11.61 -38.96
CA LYS A 545 -4.97 -11.45 -37.81
C LYS A 545 -4.32 -11.91 -36.51
N GLU A 546 -4.71 -11.26 -35.41
CA GLU A 546 -4.26 -11.65 -34.06
C GLU A 546 -4.65 -13.10 -33.75
N PHE A 547 -3.69 -13.88 -33.25
CA PHE A 547 -3.83 -15.34 -33.11
C PHE A 547 -3.98 -15.83 -31.66
N SER A 548 -3.82 -14.93 -30.69
CA SER A 548 -3.94 -15.20 -29.26
C SER A 548 -5.11 -14.42 -28.67
N LYS A 549 -5.99 -15.06 -27.91
CA LYS A 549 -7.16 -14.38 -27.28
C LYS A 549 -6.90 -13.84 -25.87
N GLY A 550 -5.67 -13.97 -25.34
CA GLY A 550 -5.38 -13.61 -23.96
C GLY A 550 -6.11 -14.51 -22.94
N LEU A 551 -6.17 -14.06 -21.68
CA LEU A 551 -6.88 -14.73 -20.58
C LEU A 551 -8.27 -14.13 -20.39
N THR A 552 -9.25 -14.94 -19.96
CA THR A 552 -10.55 -14.41 -19.50
C THR A 552 -10.45 -13.75 -18.13
N GLU A 553 -11.46 -12.98 -17.73
CA GLU A 553 -11.51 -12.33 -16.41
C GLU A 553 -11.37 -13.35 -15.26
N GLU A 554 -12.04 -14.50 -15.37
CA GLU A 554 -11.97 -15.57 -14.37
C GLU A 554 -10.59 -16.21 -14.31
N GLN A 555 -9.94 -16.42 -15.46
CA GLN A 555 -8.57 -16.92 -15.52
C GLN A 555 -7.61 -15.92 -14.88
N VAL A 556 -7.75 -14.63 -15.18
CA VAL A 556 -6.94 -13.56 -14.59
C VAL A 556 -7.09 -13.54 -13.07
N LYS A 557 -8.31 -13.59 -12.53
CA LYS A 557 -8.53 -13.61 -11.08
C LYS A 557 -7.88 -14.83 -10.42
N ARG A 558 -7.99 -16.02 -11.02
CA ARG A 558 -7.35 -17.25 -10.50
C ARG A 558 -5.83 -17.19 -10.57
N ASP A 559 -5.26 -16.82 -11.71
CA ASP A 559 -3.80 -16.82 -11.89
C ASP A 559 -3.12 -15.69 -11.13
N ALA A 560 -3.68 -14.48 -11.15
CA ALA A 560 -3.19 -13.37 -10.33
C ALA A 560 -3.22 -13.71 -8.83
N SER A 561 -4.18 -14.53 -8.40
CA SER A 561 -4.26 -15.00 -7.01
C SER A 561 -3.09 -15.92 -6.61
N ARG A 562 -2.26 -16.39 -7.56
CA ARG A 562 -1.02 -17.12 -7.27
C ARG A 562 0.11 -16.21 -6.79
N CYS A 563 0.01 -14.89 -6.94
CA CYS A 563 1.03 -13.94 -6.46
C CYS A 563 1.29 -14.12 -4.95
N MET A 564 2.57 -14.12 -4.56
CA MET A 564 3.01 -14.34 -3.17
C MET A 564 3.32 -13.04 -2.41
N GLU A 565 2.96 -11.88 -2.97
CA GLU A 565 3.15 -10.56 -2.34
C GLU A 565 4.61 -10.30 -1.90
N CYS A 566 5.59 -10.76 -2.68
CA CYS A 566 7.02 -10.56 -2.39
C CYS A 566 7.40 -9.08 -2.32
N GLY A 567 8.44 -8.72 -1.56
CA GLY A 567 8.88 -7.34 -1.36
C GLY A 567 8.57 -6.81 0.04
N CYS A 568 9.05 -5.61 0.36
CA CYS A 568 8.93 -5.02 1.69
C CYS A 568 7.60 -4.28 1.82
N PRO A 569 6.79 -4.56 2.87
CA PRO A 569 5.49 -3.90 3.03
C PRO A 569 5.56 -2.38 3.24
N ASP A 570 6.74 -1.86 3.60
CA ASP A 570 6.95 -0.47 4.02
C ASP A 570 7.76 0.34 2.99
N VAL A 571 7.99 -0.20 1.78
CA VAL A 571 8.95 0.36 0.80
C VAL A 571 8.71 1.83 0.43
N PHE A 572 7.45 2.29 0.44
CA PHE A 572 7.08 3.66 0.08
C PHE A 572 7.15 4.67 1.24
N GLU A 573 7.14 4.18 2.48
CA GLU A 573 7.18 5.02 3.70
C GLU A 573 8.48 4.85 4.50
N CYS A 574 9.33 3.89 4.10
CA CYS A 574 10.62 3.61 4.71
C CYS A 574 11.55 4.80 4.60
N LYS A 575 11.77 5.49 5.72
CA LYS A 575 12.62 6.67 5.80
C LYS A 575 14.07 6.35 5.46
N LEU A 576 14.57 5.18 5.85
CA LEU A 576 15.93 4.74 5.50
C LEU A 576 16.10 4.73 3.99
N ARG A 577 15.16 4.14 3.25
CA ARG A 577 15.20 4.08 1.78
C ARG A 577 15.10 5.48 1.16
N SER A 578 14.19 6.32 1.64
CA SER A 578 14.03 7.69 1.13
C SER A 578 15.29 8.53 1.28
N TYR A 579 15.91 8.52 2.46
CA TYR A 579 17.17 9.24 2.70
C TYR A 579 18.33 8.60 1.94
N SER A 580 18.37 7.27 1.80
CA SER A 580 19.39 6.63 0.98
C SER A 580 19.29 7.00 -0.49
N ILE A 581 18.09 7.27 -1.01
CA ILE A 581 17.89 7.82 -2.35
C ILE A 581 18.40 9.26 -2.43
N GLU A 582 17.96 10.13 -1.52
CA GLU A 582 18.32 11.55 -1.48
C GLU A 582 19.83 11.76 -1.38
N TYR A 583 20.50 10.99 -0.52
CA TYR A 583 21.95 11.11 -0.28
C TYR A 583 22.79 10.19 -1.18
N GLU A 584 22.18 9.45 -2.11
CA GLU A 584 22.85 8.49 -3.01
C GLU A 584 23.72 7.47 -2.24
N ALA A 585 23.15 6.90 -1.17
CA ALA A 585 23.80 5.88 -0.35
C ALA A 585 23.65 4.49 -0.98
N SER A 586 24.78 3.85 -1.29
CA SER A 586 24.77 2.51 -1.90
C SER A 586 24.76 1.40 -0.83
N PRO A 587 23.81 0.45 -0.88
CA PRO A 587 23.78 -0.70 0.03
C PRO A 587 25.02 -1.60 -0.03
N THR A 588 25.78 -1.56 -1.13
CA THR A 588 26.91 -2.47 -1.38
C THR A 588 28.27 -1.85 -1.11
N ARG A 589 28.37 -0.52 -0.92
CA ARG A 589 29.68 0.15 -0.74
C ARG A 589 30.41 -0.31 0.52
N LEU A 590 29.66 -0.51 1.61
CA LEU A 590 30.17 -0.91 2.93
C LEU A 590 29.58 -2.24 3.40
N SER A 591 29.08 -3.07 2.47
CA SER A 591 28.41 -4.33 2.83
C SER A 591 29.38 -5.26 3.59
N GLY A 592 28.92 -5.77 4.73
CA GLY A 592 29.60 -6.82 5.50
C GLY A 592 28.82 -8.13 5.46
N GLU A 593 29.24 -9.09 6.29
CA GLU A 593 28.40 -10.25 6.60
C GLU A 593 27.12 -9.76 7.25
N ARG A 594 25.98 -10.18 6.70
CA ARG A 594 24.68 -9.82 7.24
C ARG A 594 24.22 -10.94 8.18
N ILE A 595 23.78 -10.60 9.39
CA ILE A 595 23.34 -11.59 10.39
C ILE A 595 21.83 -11.81 10.26
N LYS A 596 21.41 -12.99 9.79
CA LYS A 596 19.97 -13.33 9.72
C LYS A 596 19.35 -13.30 11.11
N ARG A 597 18.28 -12.54 11.25
CA ARG A 597 17.53 -12.32 12.49
C ARG A 597 16.14 -12.93 12.38
N LEU A 598 15.42 -12.87 13.49
CA LEU A 598 14.12 -13.46 13.66
C LEU A 598 13.03 -12.66 12.92
N GLU A 599 12.16 -13.38 12.21
CA GLU A 599 10.90 -12.90 11.67
C GLU A 599 9.74 -13.65 12.31
N GLU A 600 8.77 -12.91 12.85
CA GLU A 600 7.66 -13.44 13.64
C GLU A 600 6.35 -12.76 13.27
N LYS A 601 5.30 -13.58 13.17
CA LYS A 601 3.91 -13.14 13.05
C LYS A 601 3.29 -13.13 14.45
N LEU A 602 3.41 -12.00 15.17
CA LEU A 602 2.88 -11.88 16.53
C LEU A 602 1.38 -11.60 16.54
N LYS A 603 0.75 -11.61 17.72
CA LYS A 603 -0.70 -11.40 17.89
C LYS A 603 -1.20 -10.06 17.32
N TYR A 604 -0.48 -8.96 17.59
CA TYR A 604 -0.93 -7.59 17.27
C TYR A 604 -0.22 -6.96 16.06
N PHE A 605 1.00 -7.40 15.74
CA PHE A 605 1.83 -6.85 14.67
C PHE A 605 2.80 -7.89 14.14
N ASP A 606 3.44 -7.62 13.02
CA ASP A 606 4.52 -8.45 12.47
C ASP A 606 5.87 -7.83 12.80
N ARG A 607 6.80 -8.66 13.28
CA ARG A 607 8.17 -8.28 13.66
C ARG A 607 9.16 -8.94 12.71
N ASN A 608 9.92 -8.14 11.98
CA ASN A 608 10.97 -8.60 11.09
C ASN A 608 12.28 -7.87 11.45
N MET A 609 13.13 -8.54 12.24
CA MET A 609 14.37 -7.95 12.77
C MET A 609 15.50 -7.87 11.76
N ASP A 610 15.37 -8.58 10.65
CA ASP A 610 16.20 -8.44 9.44
C ASP A 610 16.16 -7.00 8.89
N LYS A 611 15.08 -6.24 9.15
CA LYS A 611 14.94 -4.84 8.71
C LYS A 611 15.36 -3.81 9.77
N CYS A 612 15.60 -4.23 11.00
CA CYS A 612 15.79 -3.32 12.13
C CYS A 612 17.12 -2.57 12.05
N ILE A 613 17.07 -1.25 12.25
CA ILE A 613 18.26 -0.39 12.36
C ILE A 613 18.60 -0.01 13.81
N LEU A 614 18.02 -0.71 14.79
CA LEU A 614 18.24 -0.50 16.22
C LEU A 614 18.04 0.96 16.69
N CYS A 615 17.12 1.70 16.08
CA CYS A 615 16.88 3.11 16.40
C CYS A 615 16.26 3.36 17.79
N GLY A 616 15.75 2.31 18.44
CA GLY A 616 15.17 2.35 19.78
C GLY A 616 13.90 3.19 19.95
N ARG A 617 13.25 3.63 18.85
CA ARG A 617 11.98 4.40 18.95
C ARG A 617 10.87 3.54 19.56
N CYS A 618 10.77 2.29 19.13
CA CYS A 618 9.76 1.35 19.63
C CYS A 618 9.90 1.10 21.14
N VAL A 619 11.13 0.83 21.62
CA VAL A 619 11.45 0.62 23.04
C VAL A 619 11.11 1.85 23.88
N ARG A 620 11.68 3.01 23.52
CA ARG A 620 11.44 4.27 24.26
C ARG A 620 9.98 4.67 24.27
N THR A 621 9.24 4.45 23.17
CA THR A 621 7.81 4.76 23.17
C THR A 621 7.03 3.82 24.09
N CYS A 622 7.37 2.52 24.09
CA CYS A 622 6.71 1.55 24.96
C CYS A 622 6.97 1.84 26.45
N ASP A 623 8.15 2.34 26.79
CA ASP A 623 8.51 2.70 28.16
C ASP A 623 8.05 4.12 28.53
N GLU A 624 8.54 5.17 27.85
CA GLU A 624 8.35 6.59 28.24
C GLU A 624 6.94 7.13 27.94
N ILE A 625 6.28 6.63 26.89
CA ILE A 625 4.96 7.14 26.47
C ILE A 625 3.84 6.25 27.00
N VAL A 626 3.94 4.95 26.78
CA VAL A 626 2.88 4.00 27.15
C VAL A 626 3.03 3.49 28.59
N GLY A 627 4.26 3.39 29.12
CA GLY A 627 4.51 2.93 30.49
C GLY A 627 4.52 1.42 30.69
N LEU A 628 4.50 0.62 29.62
CA LEU A 628 4.39 -0.86 29.69
C LEU A 628 5.74 -1.57 29.61
N HIS A 629 6.72 -1.01 28.91
CA HIS A 629 8.04 -1.64 28.70
C HIS A 629 7.94 -3.11 28.20
N ALA A 630 7.02 -3.38 27.27
CA ALA A 630 6.78 -4.74 26.76
C ALA A 630 7.83 -5.21 25.73
N ILE A 631 8.61 -4.28 25.16
CA ILE A 631 9.69 -4.56 24.21
C ILE A 631 10.95 -3.83 24.63
N ASP A 632 12.11 -4.47 24.47
CA ASP A 632 13.41 -3.92 24.85
C ASP A 632 14.54 -4.39 23.91
N PHE A 633 15.72 -3.79 24.06
CA PHE A 633 16.96 -4.28 23.49
C PHE A 633 17.40 -5.54 24.23
N VAL A 634 17.65 -6.62 23.49
CA VAL A 634 18.23 -7.85 24.02
C VAL A 634 19.54 -8.18 23.32
N SER A 635 20.32 -9.07 23.92
CA SER A 635 21.67 -9.43 23.47
C SER A 635 22.65 -8.24 23.51
N ARG A 636 23.89 -8.45 23.04
CA ARG A 636 24.93 -7.41 22.98
C ARG A 636 25.80 -7.58 21.73
N GLY A 637 26.41 -6.50 21.25
CA GLY A 637 27.29 -6.52 20.07
C GLY A 637 26.52 -6.68 18.77
N PHE A 638 27.08 -7.41 17.80
CA PHE A 638 26.48 -7.58 16.46
C PHE A 638 25.12 -8.32 16.45
N VAL A 639 24.87 -9.13 17.48
CA VAL A 639 23.61 -9.88 17.65
C VAL A 639 22.55 -9.09 18.42
N SER A 640 22.78 -7.79 18.69
CA SER A 640 21.78 -6.93 19.35
C SER A 640 20.51 -6.87 18.51
N THR A 641 19.36 -7.04 19.15
CA THR A 641 18.06 -7.03 18.49
C THR A 641 16.98 -6.45 19.41
N ILE A 642 15.82 -6.11 18.85
CA ILE A 642 14.63 -5.79 19.64
C ILE A 642 13.85 -7.09 19.85
N HIS A 643 13.50 -7.37 21.09
CA HIS A 643 12.66 -8.51 21.45
C HIS A 643 11.69 -8.09 22.56
N ASP A 644 10.81 -9.02 22.91
CA ASP A 644 9.94 -8.89 24.07
C ASP A 644 10.77 -8.79 25.37
N ALA A 645 10.34 -7.92 26.27
CA ALA A 645 11.06 -7.64 27.50
C ALA A 645 11.25 -8.91 28.33
N TYR A 646 12.45 -9.08 28.89
CA TYR A 646 12.87 -10.28 29.63
C TYR A 646 12.81 -11.61 28.85
N MET A 647 12.76 -11.57 27.51
CA MET A 647 12.64 -12.75 26.64
C MET A 647 11.40 -13.61 26.95
N LYS A 648 10.34 -12.99 27.48
CA LYS A 648 9.05 -13.66 27.63
C LYS A 648 8.24 -13.49 26.36
N PRO A 649 7.53 -14.52 25.88
CA PRO A 649 6.64 -14.40 24.74
C PRO A 649 5.66 -13.21 24.90
N LEU A 650 5.35 -12.52 23.80
CA LEU A 650 4.51 -11.31 23.84
C LEU A 650 3.11 -11.58 24.45
N ASP A 651 2.59 -12.79 24.33
CA ASP A 651 1.36 -13.26 24.98
C ASP A 651 1.45 -13.36 26.51
N GLU A 652 2.65 -13.52 27.05
CA GLU A 652 2.96 -13.43 28.49
C GLU A 652 3.47 -12.04 28.90
N SER A 653 3.61 -11.12 27.95
CA SER A 653 4.04 -9.74 28.18
C SER A 653 2.87 -8.84 28.59
N GLU A 654 3.18 -7.64 29.08
CA GLU A 654 2.19 -6.63 29.44
C GLU A 654 1.68 -5.82 28.22
N CYS A 655 1.94 -6.29 26.99
CA CYS A 655 1.55 -5.59 25.76
C CYS A 655 0.03 -5.51 25.57
N THR A 656 -0.51 -4.29 25.55
CA THR A 656 -1.93 -4.01 25.29
C THR A 656 -2.27 -3.81 23.80
N GLY A 657 -1.30 -3.97 22.90
CA GLY A 657 -1.51 -3.82 21.45
C GLY A 657 -1.85 -2.40 21.00
N CYS A 658 -1.31 -1.36 21.66
CA CYS A 658 -1.57 0.04 21.32
C CYS A 658 -1.06 0.48 19.92
N GLY A 659 -0.10 -0.26 19.36
CA GLY A 659 0.41 -0.07 17.98
C GLY A 659 1.42 1.07 17.81
N LEU A 660 1.77 1.83 18.84
CA LEU A 660 2.70 2.96 18.70
C LEU A 660 4.12 2.55 18.31
N CYS A 661 4.59 1.38 18.77
CA CYS A 661 5.88 0.83 18.35
C CYS A 661 5.95 0.58 16.84
N VAL A 662 4.83 0.20 16.24
CA VAL A 662 4.67 -0.03 14.80
C VAL A 662 4.61 1.29 14.06
N GLN A 663 3.74 2.21 14.50
CA GLN A 663 3.56 3.53 13.88
C GLN A 663 4.86 4.36 13.83
N LEU A 664 5.72 4.21 14.84
CA LEU A 664 6.99 4.94 14.92
C LEU A 664 8.18 4.17 14.34
N CYS A 665 7.98 2.98 13.78
CA CYS A 665 9.05 2.25 13.12
C CYS A 665 9.43 2.97 11.80
N PRO A 666 10.67 3.45 11.62
CA PRO A 666 11.04 4.22 10.44
C PRO A 666 11.42 3.36 9.22
N VAL A 667 11.46 2.03 9.36
CA VAL A 667 12.04 1.09 8.38
C VAL A 667 11.18 -0.16 8.15
N GLY A 668 9.94 -0.19 8.66
CA GLY A 668 9.06 -1.35 8.49
C GLY A 668 9.55 -2.64 9.13
N ALA A 669 10.37 -2.55 10.17
CA ALA A 669 10.80 -3.70 10.96
C ALA A 669 9.70 -4.19 11.90
N LEU A 670 8.81 -3.28 12.32
CA LEU A 670 7.54 -3.58 12.96
C LEU A 670 6.45 -3.07 12.03
N THR A 671 5.50 -3.93 11.65
CA THR A 671 4.43 -3.59 10.70
C THR A 671 3.08 -4.02 11.23
N GLU A 672 2.01 -3.27 10.92
CA GLU A 672 0.67 -3.63 11.36
C GLU A 672 0.20 -4.88 10.62
N LYS A 673 -0.74 -5.61 11.23
CA LYS A 673 -1.45 -6.67 10.52
C LYS A 673 -2.26 -6.04 9.39
N ARG A 674 -2.12 -6.58 8.18
CA ARG A 674 -2.79 -6.09 6.98
C ARG A 674 -3.75 -7.14 6.45
N LYS A 675 -4.73 -6.69 5.67
CA LYS A 675 -5.55 -7.57 4.85
C LYS A 675 -4.70 -8.14 3.70
N GLU A 676 -4.81 -9.44 3.41
CA GLU A 676 -4.11 -10.09 2.30
C GLU A 676 -4.45 -9.45 0.95
N ARG A 677 -3.50 -9.50 -0.01
CA ARG A 677 -3.63 -9.02 -1.39
C ARG A 677 -3.87 -7.52 -1.54
N TRP A 678 -3.48 -6.74 -0.53
CA TRP A 678 -3.57 -5.29 -0.63
C TRP A 678 -2.37 -4.73 -1.39
N PRO A 679 -2.57 -3.90 -2.44
CA PRO A 679 -1.47 -3.33 -3.21
C PRO A 679 -0.65 -2.40 -2.33
N HIS A 680 0.67 -2.57 -2.39
CA HIS A 680 1.60 -1.78 -1.61
C HIS A 680 1.76 -0.34 -2.12
N SER A 681 1.20 -0.02 -3.29
CA SER A 681 1.64 1.03 -4.20
C SER A 681 1.14 2.44 -3.91
N GLU A 682 0.25 2.64 -2.94
CA GLU A 682 -0.39 3.95 -2.75
C GLU A 682 -0.24 4.47 -1.31
N ILE A 683 0.11 5.75 -1.18
CA ILE A 683 0.00 6.48 0.08
C ILE A 683 -1.48 6.52 0.44
N PRO A 684 -1.89 5.97 1.60
CA PRO A 684 -3.29 5.89 1.94
C PRO A 684 -3.85 7.29 2.25
N THR A 685 -5.12 7.49 1.94
CA THR A 685 -5.84 8.70 2.33
C THR A 685 -6.22 8.62 3.80
N ALA A 686 -5.56 9.42 4.63
CA ALA A 686 -5.87 9.53 6.05
C ALA A 686 -7.09 10.43 6.29
N THR A 687 -8.11 9.92 6.97
CA THR A 687 -9.24 10.72 7.45
C THR A 687 -9.29 10.70 8.97
N LYS A 688 -9.24 11.89 9.58
CA LYS A 688 -9.37 12.07 11.03
C LYS A 688 -10.82 11.79 11.46
N THR A 689 -11.02 10.93 12.45
CA THR A 689 -12.34 10.53 12.96
C THR A 689 -12.26 10.02 14.40
N THR A 690 -13.40 9.64 14.97
CA THR A 690 -13.52 9.11 16.34
C THR A 690 -13.75 7.60 16.32
N CYS A 691 -12.99 6.86 17.14
CA CYS A 691 -13.14 5.42 17.32
C CYS A 691 -14.54 5.07 17.87
N GLY A 692 -15.23 4.14 17.20
CA GLY A 692 -16.58 3.66 17.57
C GLY A 692 -16.63 2.30 18.26
N GLU A 693 -15.54 1.85 18.89
CA GLU A 693 -15.43 0.49 19.47
C GLU A 693 -15.62 0.43 21.00
N CYS A 694 -15.51 1.57 21.70
CA CYS A 694 -15.79 1.69 23.15
C CYS A 694 -16.09 3.16 23.50
N SER A 695 -16.52 3.41 24.72
CA SER A 695 -17.08 4.68 25.19
C SER A 695 -16.09 5.86 25.31
N LEU A 696 -14.78 5.62 25.16
CA LEU A 696 -13.75 6.66 25.27
C LEU A 696 -13.74 7.66 24.12
N GLY A 697 -14.09 7.21 22.90
CA GLY A 697 -14.01 8.03 21.70
C GLY A 697 -12.59 8.52 21.36
N CYS A 698 -11.63 7.59 21.30
CA CYS A 698 -10.24 7.93 20.92
C CYS A 698 -10.20 8.64 19.55
N GLU A 699 -9.40 9.70 19.43
CA GLU A 699 -9.13 10.37 18.16
C GLU A 699 -8.16 9.52 17.32
N ILE A 700 -8.56 9.15 16.10
CA ILE A 700 -7.80 8.27 15.21
C ILE A 700 -7.77 8.82 13.78
N TYR A 701 -6.78 8.40 13.02
CA TYR A 701 -6.71 8.55 11.58
C TYR A 701 -6.94 7.19 10.93
N VAL A 702 -8.06 7.06 10.23
CA VAL A 702 -8.34 5.87 9.42
C VAL A 702 -7.70 6.11 8.06
N ASN A 703 -6.72 5.26 7.74
CA ASN A 703 -5.97 5.34 6.49
C ASN A 703 -6.66 4.40 5.51
N ALA A 704 -7.40 4.96 4.56
CA ALA A 704 -8.06 4.21 3.51
C ALA A 704 -7.22 4.22 2.23
N ASP A 705 -7.49 3.31 1.32
CA ASP A 705 -6.96 3.36 -0.04
C ASP A 705 -7.33 4.67 -0.78
N LYS A 706 -6.66 4.97 -1.90
CA LYS A 706 -6.92 6.20 -2.69
C LYS A 706 -8.40 6.30 -3.10
N GLY A 707 -9.01 5.16 -3.41
CA GLY A 707 -10.44 5.05 -3.72
C GLY A 707 -11.38 5.12 -2.50
N LYS A 708 -10.86 5.21 -1.27
CA LYS A 708 -11.60 5.15 -0.01
C LYS A 708 -12.62 4.00 0.06
N ARG A 709 -12.27 2.78 -0.31
CA ARG A 709 -13.13 1.57 -0.28
C ARG A 709 -12.76 0.60 0.83
N ASN A 710 -11.50 0.60 1.27
CA ASN A 710 -11.00 -0.29 2.31
C ASN A 710 -10.10 0.46 3.27
N VAL A 711 -10.20 0.12 4.55
CA VAL A 711 -9.26 0.59 5.57
C VAL A 711 -7.98 -0.24 5.45
N VAL A 712 -6.84 0.44 5.27
CA VAL A 712 -5.50 -0.15 5.17
C VAL A 712 -4.86 -0.27 6.54
N ARG A 713 -4.99 0.78 7.35
CA ARG A 713 -4.44 0.87 8.71
C ARG A 713 -5.08 1.97 9.53
N VAL A 714 -4.78 2.01 10.83
CA VAL A 714 -5.25 3.07 11.73
C VAL A 714 -4.07 3.67 12.46
N THR A 715 -3.89 4.99 12.35
CA THR A 715 -2.82 5.75 13.00
C THR A 715 -3.36 6.79 13.99
N THR A 716 -2.51 7.38 14.82
CA THR A 716 -2.87 8.44 15.76
C THR A 716 -1.84 9.56 15.76
N GLU A 717 -2.22 10.74 16.26
CA GLU A 717 -1.33 11.88 16.44
C GLU A 717 -0.96 12.02 17.91
N LEU A 718 0.25 11.60 18.26
CA LEU A 718 0.75 11.65 19.64
C LEU A 718 0.83 13.09 20.14
N GLY A 719 0.34 13.31 21.38
CA GLY A 719 0.35 14.63 21.99
C GLY A 719 -0.71 15.59 21.46
N SER A 720 -1.65 15.12 20.63
CA SER A 720 -2.78 15.92 20.14
C SER A 720 -3.56 16.53 21.31
N PRO A 721 -3.64 17.87 21.42
CA PRO A 721 -4.36 18.53 22.52
C PRO A 721 -5.88 18.44 22.36
N THR A 722 -6.37 18.15 21.14
CA THR A 722 -7.80 17.98 20.85
C THR A 722 -8.27 16.56 21.10
N SER A 723 -7.34 15.61 21.24
CA SER A 723 -7.66 14.22 21.51
C SER A 723 -7.95 14.05 23.00
N PRO A 724 -9.11 13.45 23.38
CA PRO A 724 -9.42 13.18 24.78
C PRO A 724 -8.40 12.21 25.42
N THR A 725 -7.68 11.45 24.60
CA THR A 725 -6.66 10.48 25.00
C THR A 725 -5.23 10.92 24.67
N ARG A 726 -5.01 12.20 24.34
CA ARG A 726 -3.71 12.76 23.90
C ARG A 726 -3.03 11.97 22.79
N GLY A 727 -3.82 11.36 21.90
CA GLY A 727 -3.32 10.57 20.76
C GLY A 727 -3.01 9.10 21.05
N LEU A 728 -3.35 8.59 22.24
CA LEU A 728 -3.24 7.18 22.57
C LEU A 728 -4.50 6.40 22.15
N CYS A 729 -4.33 5.17 21.71
CA CYS A 729 -5.43 4.25 21.43
C CYS A 729 -5.01 2.79 21.71
N CYS A 730 -5.98 1.89 21.83
CA CYS A 730 -5.75 0.47 22.13
C CYS A 730 -5.89 -0.44 20.88
N PHE A 731 -5.71 -1.74 21.07
CA PHE A 731 -5.83 -2.74 19.99
C PHE A 731 -7.22 -2.77 19.34
N LYS A 732 -8.31 -2.43 20.06
CA LYS A 732 -9.67 -2.36 19.49
C LYS A 732 -9.71 -1.35 18.34
N ALA A 733 -9.16 -0.15 18.55
CA ALA A 733 -9.09 0.89 17.55
C ALA A 733 -8.14 0.52 16.38
N ARG A 734 -7.04 -0.20 16.65
CA ARG A 734 -6.08 -0.59 15.62
C ARG A 734 -6.58 -1.70 14.71
N THR A 735 -7.39 -2.63 15.22
CA THR A 735 -7.69 -3.91 14.54
C THR A 735 -9.14 -4.08 14.09
N PHE A 736 -10.03 -3.10 14.31
CA PHE A 736 -11.46 -3.25 13.93
C PHE A 736 -11.67 -3.63 12.47
N HIS A 737 -10.81 -3.13 11.57
CA HIS A 737 -10.90 -3.36 10.13
C HIS A 737 -10.49 -4.79 9.72
N LEU A 738 -9.76 -5.51 10.58
CA LEU A 738 -9.35 -6.91 10.34
C LEU A 738 -10.43 -7.90 10.75
N LYS A 739 -11.30 -7.53 11.70
CA LYS A 739 -12.30 -8.43 12.32
C LYS A 739 -13.65 -8.40 11.61
N ARG A 740 -13.99 -7.33 10.89
CA ARG A 740 -15.32 -7.18 10.28
C ARG A 740 -15.41 -7.98 8.98
N GLN A 741 -16.02 -9.16 9.05
CA GLN A 741 -16.55 -9.84 7.87
C GLN A 741 -17.82 -9.12 7.40
N ARG A 742 -17.92 -8.90 6.10
CA ARG A 742 -19.07 -8.22 5.48
C ARG A 742 -20.27 -9.18 5.49
N PRO A 743 -21.50 -8.69 5.73
CA PRO A 743 -22.71 -9.51 5.58
C PRO A 743 -22.76 -10.08 4.17
N GLU A 744 -23.10 -11.37 4.03
CA GLU A 744 -23.39 -11.97 2.73
C GLU A 744 -24.69 -11.37 2.19
N ILE A 745 -24.59 -10.53 1.15
CA ILE A 745 -25.74 -9.82 0.57
C ILE A 745 -26.24 -10.57 -0.66
N ASN A 746 -27.38 -11.24 -0.52
CA ASN A 746 -28.02 -11.98 -1.61
C ASN A 746 -29.02 -11.14 -2.43
N LYS A 747 -29.50 -9.99 -1.91
CA LYS A 747 -30.52 -9.13 -2.55
C LYS A 747 -30.17 -7.64 -2.44
N ASP A 748 -30.64 -6.81 -3.36
CA ASP A 748 -30.42 -5.36 -3.34
C ASP A 748 -31.27 -4.66 -2.24
N ILE A 749 -30.86 -3.46 -1.79
CA ILE A 749 -31.67 -2.62 -0.89
C ILE A 749 -33.06 -2.36 -1.49
N LYS A 750 -33.15 -2.18 -2.81
CA LYS A 750 -34.43 -1.96 -3.50
C LYS A 750 -35.41 -3.13 -3.33
N GLU A 751 -34.90 -4.34 -3.17
CA GLU A 751 -35.70 -5.56 -3.02
C GLU A 751 -36.01 -5.85 -1.55
N THR A 752 -35.06 -5.57 -0.66
CA THR A 752 -35.19 -5.85 0.79
C THR A 752 -35.96 -4.77 1.54
N LEU A 753 -36.00 -3.53 1.05
CA LEU A 753 -36.71 -2.43 1.71
C LEU A 753 -38.24 -2.67 1.79
N PRO A 754 -38.94 -3.09 0.71
CA PRO A 754 -40.35 -3.49 0.80
C PRO A 754 -40.58 -4.65 1.79
N GLU A 755 -39.72 -5.67 1.78
CA GLU A 755 -39.82 -6.81 2.72
C GLU A 755 -39.72 -6.33 4.18
N LEU A 756 -38.84 -5.36 4.48
CA LEU A 756 -38.73 -4.74 5.80
C LEU A 756 -39.97 -3.91 6.16
N VAL A 757 -40.55 -3.18 5.21
CA VAL A 757 -41.79 -2.42 5.43
C VAL A 757 -42.94 -3.37 5.80
N ASP A 758 -43.11 -4.47 5.05
CA ASP A 758 -44.14 -5.47 5.32
C ASP A 758 -43.91 -6.18 6.66
N PHE A 759 -42.64 -6.45 6.98
CA PHE A 759 -42.23 -6.97 8.27
C PHE A 759 -42.65 -6.03 9.41
N LEU A 760 -42.46 -4.72 9.27
CA LEU A 760 -42.81 -3.73 10.28
C LEU A 760 -44.32 -3.34 10.30
N ARG A 761 -45.08 -3.63 9.24
CA ARG A 761 -46.53 -3.32 9.15
C ARG A 761 -47.46 -4.39 9.71
N SER A 762 -47.06 -5.66 9.69
CA SER A 762 -47.91 -6.76 10.18
C SER A 762 -48.21 -6.64 11.69
N GLU A 763 -49.34 -7.16 12.16
CA GLU A 763 -49.76 -7.05 13.57
C GLU A 763 -48.86 -7.83 14.55
N GLY A 764 -48.68 -7.30 15.78
CA GLY A 764 -47.96 -7.97 16.87
C GLY A 764 -47.06 -7.05 17.72
N VAL A 765 -46.48 -7.59 18.79
CA VAL A 765 -45.53 -6.86 19.67
C VAL A 765 -44.13 -6.95 19.08
N VAL A 766 -43.50 -5.79 18.87
CA VAL A 766 -42.16 -5.68 18.29
C VAL A 766 -41.15 -5.35 19.39
N SER A 767 -40.06 -6.08 19.43
CA SER A 767 -38.91 -5.75 20.26
C SER A 767 -37.76 -5.25 19.39
N LEU A 768 -37.21 -4.09 19.72
CA LEU A 768 -36.14 -3.43 19.01
C LEU A 768 -34.88 -3.36 19.89
N PHE A 769 -33.81 -4.03 19.47
CA PHE A 769 -32.50 -3.90 20.10
C PHE A 769 -31.59 -3.05 19.23
N LEU A 770 -31.07 -1.97 19.81
CA LEU A 770 -30.15 -1.07 19.13
C LEU A 770 -28.75 -1.22 19.69
N GLY A 771 -27.76 -1.24 18.81
CA GLY A 771 -26.37 -1.23 19.19
C GLY A 771 -25.91 0.10 19.78
N ASN A 772 -24.91 0.01 20.64
CA ASN A 772 -24.24 1.17 21.24
C ASN A 772 -23.31 1.94 20.28
N SER A 773 -23.17 1.51 19.02
CA SER A 773 -22.26 2.15 18.04
C SER A 773 -22.95 3.15 17.10
N LEU A 774 -24.27 3.30 17.22
CA LEU A 774 -25.05 4.22 16.41
C LEU A 774 -24.71 5.67 16.76
N SER A 775 -24.78 6.54 15.76
CA SER A 775 -24.61 7.99 15.94
C SER A 775 -25.83 8.62 16.60
N ASN A 776 -25.67 9.81 17.18
CA ASN A 776 -26.77 10.56 17.78
C ASN A 776 -27.87 10.87 16.74
N GLU A 777 -27.50 11.20 15.51
CA GLU A 777 -28.42 11.45 14.40
C GLU A 777 -29.24 10.21 14.04
N GLU A 778 -28.66 9.03 14.15
CA GLU A 778 -29.37 7.76 13.94
C GLU A 778 -30.33 7.47 15.09
N TYR A 779 -29.92 7.67 16.34
CA TYR A 779 -30.83 7.57 17.49
C TYR A 779 -32.02 8.53 17.36
N GLU A 780 -31.80 9.79 16.97
CA GLU A 780 -32.85 10.77 16.74
C GLU A 780 -33.81 10.32 15.61
N SER A 781 -33.26 9.80 14.51
CA SER A 781 -34.07 9.27 13.41
C SER A 781 -34.99 8.13 13.88
N ILE A 782 -34.45 7.23 14.73
CA ILE A 782 -35.23 6.13 15.32
C ILE A 782 -36.31 6.67 16.25
N LYS A 783 -35.98 7.64 17.11
CA LYS A 783 -36.95 8.27 18.02
C LYS A 783 -38.13 8.89 17.26
N GLU A 784 -37.84 9.63 16.20
CA GLU A 784 -38.86 10.25 15.35
C GLU A 784 -39.76 9.20 14.69
N PHE A 785 -39.16 8.13 14.16
CA PHE A 785 -39.90 7.02 13.56
C PHE A 785 -40.84 6.33 14.57
N LEU A 786 -40.34 6.03 15.77
CA LEU A 786 -41.12 5.38 16.82
C LEU A 786 -42.30 6.23 17.29
N ASN A 787 -42.10 7.54 17.45
CA ASN A 787 -43.15 8.49 17.85
C ASN A 787 -44.30 8.55 16.82
N ARG A 788 -44.03 8.33 15.53
CA ARG A 788 -45.06 8.33 14.46
C ARG A 788 -45.84 7.02 14.36
N LYS A 789 -45.22 5.88 14.68
CA LYS A 789 -45.80 4.53 14.48
C LYS A 789 -46.86 4.13 15.51
N GLY A 790 -46.88 4.75 16.69
CA GLY A 790 -47.98 4.63 17.67
C GLY A 790 -48.34 3.20 18.11
N GLN A 791 -47.36 2.33 18.38
CA GLN A 791 -47.59 0.92 18.76
C GLN A 791 -46.69 0.45 19.93
N ASN A 792 -47.06 -0.69 20.55
CA ASN A 792 -46.36 -1.41 21.62
C ASN A 792 -44.96 -1.91 21.20
N ILE A 793 -43.98 -1.00 21.10
CA ILE A 793 -42.58 -1.32 20.77
C ILE A 793 -41.74 -1.21 22.05
N ALA A 794 -41.12 -2.31 22.45
CA ALA A 794 -40.12 -2.30 23.52
C ALA A 794 -38.75 -2.02 22.90
N VAL A 795 -38.09 -0.94 23.34
CA VAL A 795 -36.78 -0.54 22.84
C VAL A 795 -35.73 -0.75 23.93
N SER A 796 -34.73 -1.57 23.64
CA SER A 796 -33.64 -1.84 24.58
C SER A 796 -32.29 -1.58 23.93
N ILE A 797 -31.38 -1.03 24.74
CA ILE A 797 -29.98 -0.85 24.40
C ILE A 797 -29.22 -1.39 25.58
N LEU A 798 -28.54 -2.51 25.39
CA LEU A 798 -27.86 -3.21 26.47
C LEU A 798 -26.90 -2.26 27.20
N GLU A 799 -26.95 -2.30 28.53
CA GLU A 799 -26.23 -1.46 29.49
C GLU A 799 -26.67 0.01 29.55
N ALA A 800 -27.10 0.63 28.45
CA ALA A 800 -27.51 2.04 28.48
C ALA A 800 -28.69 2.24 29.42
N ASP A 801 -29.69 1.37 29.33
CA ASP A 801 -30.88 1.34 30.16
C ASP A 801 -30.58 1.03 31.64
N ASP A 802 -29.62 0.15 31.94
CA ASP A 802 -29.19 -0.14 33.31
C ASP A 802 -28.52 1.09 33.97
N PHE A 803 -27.77 1.88 33.20
CA PHE A 803 -27.13 3.11 33.69
C PHE A 803 -28.10 4.29 33.83
N LYS A 804 -29.33 4.19 33.32
CA LYS A 804 -30.34 5.26 33.41
C LYS A 804 -30.59 5.67 34.86
N ALA A 805 -30.86 4.71 35.74
CA ALA A 805 -31.16 4.98 37.15
C ALA A 805 -29.97 5.61 37.89
N PHE A 806 -28.75 5.13 37.61
CA PHE A 806 -27.53 5.68 38.18
C PHE A 806 -27.28 7.12 37.71
N THR A 807 -27.47 7.39 36.42
CA THR A 807 -27.23 8.71 35.83
C THR A 807 -28.17 9.75 36.45
N SER A 808 -29.45 9.42 36.62
CA SER A 808 -30.43 10.28 37.31
C SER A 808 -30.04 10.56 38.77
N LEU A 809 -29.61 9.54 39.54
CA LEU A 809 -29.15 9.73 40.92
C LEU A 809 -27.89 10.61 41.01
N ALA A 810 -26.96 10.47 40.06
CA ALA A 810 -25.75 11.28 40.02
C ALA A 810 -26.05 12.76 39.68
N GLU A 811 -26.99 13.01 38.78
CA GLU A 811 -27.48 14.35 38.43
C GLU A 811 -28.23 15.00 39.61
N GLU A 812 -29.13 14.27 40.27
CA GLU A 812 -29.83 14.74 41.48
C GLU A 812 -28.85 15.14 42.60
N ALA A 813 -27.73 14.42 42.73
CA ALA A 813 -26.68 14.69 43.70
C ALA A 813 -25.65 15.75 43.23
N ASN A 814 -25.81 16.35 42.04
CA ASN A 814 -24.89 17.34 41.47
C ASN A 814 -23.42 16.85 41.37
N LEU A 815 -23.22 15.55 41.15
CA LEU A 815 -21.87 15.00 40.98
C LEU A 815 -21.24 15.52 39.68
N LYS A 816 -19.97 15.93 39.74
CA LYS A 816 -19.24 16.47 38.59
C LYS A 816 -18.61 15.33 37.78
N ARG A 817 -18.86 15.31 36.47
CA ARG A 817 -18.09 14.47 35.54
C ARG A 817 -16.71 15.06 35.30
N CYS A 818 -15.69 14.22 35.23
CA CYS A 818 -14.34 14.64 34.83
C CYS A 818 -13.99 14.24 33.40
N THR A 819 -13.05 14.96 32.81
CA THR A 819 -12.44 14.63 31.52
C THR A 819 -11.43 13.51 31.69
N LEU A 820 -11.16 12.74 30.62
CA LEU A 820 -10.11 11.72 30.64
C LEU A 820 -8.74 12.28 31.00
N GLY A 821 -8.46 13.53 30.63
CA GLY A 821 -7.21 14.22 30.98
C GLY A 821 -7.02 14.44 32.48
N GLN A 822 -8.10 14.62 33.25
CA GLN A 822 -8.02 14.82 34.70
C GLN A 822 -7.60 13.56 35.47
N ILE A 823 -7.66 12.37 34.84
CA ILE A 823 -7.12 11.12 35.42
C ILE A 823 -5.61 11.26 35.71
N TYR A 824 -4.87 12.00 34.88
CA TYR A 824 -3.44 12.28 35.09
C TYR A 824 -3.16 13.21 36.28
N GLU A 825 -4.14 13.96 36.74
CA GLU A 825 -3.98 14.94 37.83
C GLU A 825 -4.49 14.39 39.18
N SER A 826 -5.08 13.19 39.17
CA SER A 826 -5.65 12.56 40.36
C SER A 826 -4.58 11.94 41.27
N ASP A 827 -4.82 11.98 42.58
CA ASP A 827 -3.99 11.33 43.58
C ASP A 827 -4.57 9.99 44.07
N VAL A 828 -5.89 9.81 43.93
CA VAL A 828 -6.59 8.55 44.17
C VAL A 828 -7.63 8.28 43.07
N VAL A 829 -7.62 7.06 42.52
CA VAL A 829 -8.69 6.56 41.65
C VAL A 829 -9.39 5.38 42.32
N PHE A 830 -10.70 5.49 42.49
CA PHE A 830 -11.55 4.39 42.94
C PHE A 830 -12.25 3.77 41.73
N LEU A 831 -11.88 2.54 41.38
CA LEU A 831 -12.43 1.78 40.27
C LEU A 831 -13.34 0.64 40.75
N ILE A 832 -14.54 0.56 40.19
CA ILE A 832 -15.51 -0.50 40.44
C ILE A 832 -15.88 -1.16 39.11
N ASP A 833 -15.31 -2.32 38.79
CA ASP A 833 -15.58 -3.02 37.52
C ASP A 833 -15.17 -4.50 37.57
N GLU A 834 -15.31 -5.25 36.47
CA GLU A 834 -14.91 -6.65 36.36
C GLU A 834 -13.53 -6.87 35.79
N ASN A 835 -13.22 -6.37 34.58
CA ASN A 835 -11.90 -6.42 33.95
C ASN A 835 -11.81 -5.36 32.83
N MET A 836 -11.00 -4.33 33.04
CA MET A 836 -10.88 -3.22 32.11
C MET A 836 -9.97 -3.47 30.90
N ASP A 837 -9.15 -4.52 30.94
CA ASP A 837 -8.19 -4.83 29.88
C ASP A 837 -8.87 -5.25 28.59
N GLN A 838 -10.09 -5.80 28.71
CA GLN A 838 -10.94 -6.11 27.58
C GLN A 838 -11.93 -4.99 27.29
N GLU A 839 -12.51 -4.35 28.30
CA GLU A 839 -13.59 -3.37 28.08
C GLU A 839 -13.07 -2.02 27.63
N VAL A 840 -12.20 -1.42 28.43
CA VAL A 840 -11.67 -0.06 28.25
C VAL A 840 -10.14 -0.07 28.43
N PRO A 841 -9.38 -0.77 27.53
CA PRO A 841 -7.99 -1.14 27.78
C PRO A 841 -7.05 0.06 27.97
N LEU A 842 -7.43 1.21 27.40
CA LEU A 842 -6.63 2.41 27.48
C LEU A 842 -6.64 3.02 28.88
N ILE A 843 -7.75 2.93 29.63
CA ILE A 843 -7.78 3.46 31.00
C ILE A 843 -6.87 2.60 31.90
N THR A 844 -6.84 1.27 31.74
CA THR A 844 -5.83 0.44 32.42
C THR A 844 -4.42 0.97 32.15
N THR A 845 -4.11 1.27 30.89
CA THR A 845 -2.80 1.79 30.49
C THR A 845 -2.50 3.14 31.18
N MET A 846 -3.48 4.05 31.22
CA MET A 846 -3.35 5.35 31.88
C MET A 846 -3.11 5.22 33.38
N LEU A 847 -3.90 4.39 34.07
CA LEU A 847 -3.78 4.18 35.52
C LEU A 847 -2.42 3.58 35.88
N ARG A 848 -1.98 2.55 35.16
CA ARG A 848 -0.69 1.89 35.40
C ARG A 848 0.48 2.86 35.24
N LYS A 849 0.44 3.72 34.21
CA LYS A 849 1.46 4.73 33.99
C LYS A 849 1.56 5.68 35.19
N ASN A 850 0.43 6.22 35.63
CA ASN A 850 0.40 7.19 36.73
C ASN A 850 0.78 6.56 38.08
N VAL A 851 0.47 5.27 38.29
CA VAL A 851 0.95 4.52 39.46
C VAL A 851 2.48 4.46 39.49
N ARG A 852 3.12 4.27 38.33
CA ARG A 852 4.59 4.16 38.21
C ARG A 852 5.31 5.50 38.28
N GLU A 853 4.77 6.54 37.63
CA GLU A 853 5.45 7.84 37.46
C GLU A 853 5.07 8.87 38.55
N ASP A 854 3.80 8.92 38.93
CA ASP A 854 3.23 10.02 39.76
C ASP A 854 2.75 9.54 41.14
N GLY A 855 2.88 8.25 41.45
CA GLY A 855 2.50 7.69 42.74
C GLY A 855 0.99 7.65 43.00
N LEU A 856 0.17 7.60 41.94
CA LEU A 856 -1.28 7.43 42.02
C LEU A 856 -1.64 6.21 42.90
N ASN A 857 -2.61 6.36 43.81
CA ASN A 857 -3.18 5.23 44.52
C ASN A 857 -4.46 4.76 43.83
N VAL A 858 -4.50 3.51 43.39
CA VAL A 858 -5.70 2.91 42.80
C VAL A 858 -6.39 2.02 43.84
N ILE A 859 -7.68 2.21 44.05
CA ILE A 859 -8.53 1.30 44.84
C ILE A 859 -9.41 0.56 43.84
N TYR A 860 -9.24 -0.76 43.74
CA TYR A 860 -10.00 -1.60 42.83
C TYR A 860 -11.01 -2.45 43.59
N LEU A 861 -12.27 -2.41 43.20
CA LEU A 861 -13.36 -3.24 43.72
C LEU A 861 -13.98 -4.07 42.59
N GLY A 862 -13.76 -5.38 42.63
CA GLY A 862 -14.20 -6.28 41.57
C GLY A 862 -13.68 -7.70 41.71
N SER A 863 -13.97 -8.55 40.73
CA SER A 863 -13.57 -9.97 40.74
C SER A 863 -12.24 -10.21 40.03
N ASP A 864 -11.94 -9.47 38.94
CA ASP A 864 -10.76 -9.67 38.11
C ASP A 864 -9.96 -8.37 37.82
N PRO A 865 -9.00 -7.97 38.67
CA PRO A 865 -8.24 -6.73 38.46
C PRO A 865 -7.42 -6.69 37.17
N GLY A 866 -7.25 -7.81 36.45
CA GLY A 866 -6.43 -7.89 35.25
C GLY A 866 -5.02 -7.35 35.50
N LEU A 867 -4.55 -6.48 34.60
CA LEU A 867 -3.25 -5.82 34.65
C LEU A 867 -3.09 -4.83 35.82
N LEU A 868 -4.13 -4.53 36.62
CA LEU A 868 -4.06 -3.66 37.80
C LEU A 868 -3.72 -4.42 39.10
N ASP A 869 -3.47 -5.73 39.02
CA ASP A 869 -3.16 -6.60 40.16
C ASP A 869 -1.79 -6.34 40.83
N ARG A 870 -0.97 -5.46 40.26
CA ARG A 870 0.40 -5.13 40.70
C ARG A 870 0.51 -3.69 41.21
N GLY A 871 1.61 -3.43 41.94
CA GLY A 871 1.99 -2.07 42.38
C GLY A 871 1.36 -1.64 43.70
N THR A 872 1.01 -0.36 43.81
CA THR A 872 0.40 0.25 45.01
C THR A 872 -1.13 0.08 45.07
N THR A 873 -1.72 -0.60 44.07
CA THR A 873 -3.16 -0.83 43.99
C THR A 873 -3.68 -1.57 45.22
N ILE A 874 -4.73 -1.02 45.84
CA ILE A 874 -5.45 -1.65 46.94
C ILE A 874 -6.58 -2.49 46.34
N LEU A 875 -6.40 -3.82 46.37
CA LEU A 875 -7.35 -4.78 45.80
C LEU A 875 -8.42 -5.18 46.82
N LEU A 876 -9.66 -4.80 46.53
CA LEU A 876 -10.88 -5.24 47.22
C LEU A 876 -11.55 -6.33 46.39
N LYS A 877 -10.88 -7.48 46.28
CA LYS A 877 -11.36 -8.59 45.44
C LYS A 877 -12.59 -9.24 46.04
N THR A 878 -13.68 -9.30 45.29
CA THR A 878 -14.92 -9.96 45.72
C THR A 878 -15.67 -10.56 44.54
N ASP A 879 -16.20 -11.77 44.73
CA ASP A 879 -17.08 -12.45 43.77
C ASP A 879 -18.58 -12.21 44.09
N VAL A 880 -18.87 -11.42 45.13
CA VAL A 880 -20.23 -11.15 45.60
C VAL A 880 -20.94 -10.24 44.61
N ALA A 881 -22.12 -10.64 44.14
CA ALA A 881 -22.95 -9.88 43.19
C ALA A 881 -23.41 -8.51 43.76
N GLU A 882 -23.39 -8.33 45.08
CA GLU A 882 -23.77 -7.11 45.77
C GLU A 882 -22.53 -6.39 46.33
N ILE A 883 -22.08 -5.33 45.64
CA ILE A 883 -21.03 -4.43 46.14
C ILE A 883 -21.53 -3.43 47.21
N TYR A 884 -22.85 -3.35 47.39
CA TYR A 884 -23.51 -2.41 48.29
C TYR A 884 -22.97 -2.42 49.73
N PRO A 885 -22.82 -3.58 50.43
CA PRO A 885 -22.30 -3.60 51.80
C PRO A 885 -20.84 -3.10 51.91
N ILE A 886 -20.07 -3.21 50.83
CA ILE A 886 -18.70 -2.70 50.76
C ILE A 886 -18.73 -1.18 50.64
N LEU A 887 -19.51 -0.63 49.71
CA LEU A 887 -19.65 0.82 49.54
C LEU A 887 -20.20 1.52 50.80
N GLU A 888 -21.15 0.90 51.50
CA GLU A 888 -21.64 1.47 52.77
C GLU A 888 -20.57 1.55 53.85
N SER A 889 -19.66 0.57 53.92
CA SER A 889 -18.56 0.56 54.90
C SER A 889 -17.58 1.72 54.74
N PHE A 890 -17.49 2.33 53.55
CA PHE A 890 -16.72 3.56 53.34
C PHE A 890 -17.37 4.80 53.97
N THR A 891 -18.67 4.74 54.25
CA THR A 891 -19.44 5.84 54.88
C THR A 891 -19.75 5.59 56.36
N ASP A 892 -19.77 4.34 56.83
CA ASP A 892 -19.99 3.98 58.23
C ASP A 892 -18.97 2.92 58.70
N GLU A 893 -18.04 3.35 59.55
CA GLU A 893 -16.95 2.51 60.07
C GLU A 893 -17.46 1.34 60.93
N LYS A 894 -18.68 1.43 61.50
CA LYS A 894 -19.26 0.34 62.31
C LYS A 894 -19.58 -0.90 61.46
N LEU A 895 -19.68 -0.75 60.15
CA LEU A 895 -20.00 -1.82 59.22
C LEU A 895 -18.76 -2.61 58.75
N ILE A 896 -17.54 -2.11 58.98
CA ILE A 896 -16.30 -2.69 58.45
C ILE A 896 -16.17 -4.18 58.83
N LYS A 897 -16.39 -4.52 60.10
CA LYS A 897 -16.27 -5.91 60.59
C LYS A 897 -17.28 -6.84 59.92
N LYS A 898 -18.54 -6.42 59.82
CA LYS A 898 -19.62 -7.18 59.18
C LYS A 898 -19.36 -7.33 57.67
N THR A 899 -18.91 -6.27 57.01
CA THR A 899 -18.57 -6.28 55.59
C THR A 899 -17.37 -7.18 55.30
N SER A 900 -16.36 -7.22 56.18
CA SER A 900 -15.20 -8.12 56.06
C SER A 900 -15.63 -9.60 56.07
N GLU A 901 -16.54 -9.97 56.97
CA GLU A 901 -17.09 -11.33 57.07
C GLU A 901 -17.92 -11.72 55.83
N LEU A 902 -18.71 -10.79 55.29
CA LEU A 902 -19.59 -11.04 54.13
C LEU A 902 -18.86 -11.06 52.78
N SER A 903 -17.87 -10.18 52.60
CA SER A 903 -17.19 -9.98 51.31
C SER A 903 -15.95 -10.86 51.13
N GLY A 904 -15.41 -11.42 52.22
CA GLY A 904 -14.13 -12.13 52.23
C GLY A 904 -12.91 -11.20 52.20
N ILE A 905 -13.09 -9.88 52.21
CA ILE A 905 -12.01 -8.89 52.22
C ILE A 905 -11.50 -8.70 53.64
N LYS A 906 -10.18 -8.70 53.85
CA LYS A 906 -9.59 -8.46 55.17
C LYS A 906 -9.92 -7.05 55.68
N GLU A 907 -10.33 -6.95 56.94
CA GLU A 907 -10.59 -5.67 57.64
C GLU A 907 -9.43 -4.67 57.51
N THR A 908 -8.19 -5.14 57.61
CA THR A 908 -6.99 -4.29 57.43
C THR A 908 -6.90 -3.67 56.03
N THR A 909 -7.33 -4.38 54.99
CA THR A 909 -7.36 -3.87 53.61
C THR A 909 -8.47 -2.85 53.41
N LEU A 910 -9.66 -3.09 53.99
CA LEU A 910 -10.78 -2.13 53.96
C LEU A 910 -10.41 -0.82 54.66
N ILE A 911 -9.84 -0.89 55.87
CA ILE A 911 -9.39 0.31 56.61
C ILE A 911 -8.33 1.08 55.80
N ARG A 912 -7.39 0.36 55.17
CA ARG A 912 -6.38 0.99 54.32
C ARG A 912 -7.02 1.71 53.13
N ALA A 913 -7.98 1.09 52.44
CA ALA A 913 -8.70 1.70 51.32
C ALA A 913 -9.46 2.97 51.77
N ILE A 914 -10.18 2.90 52.90
CA ILE A 914 -10.93 4.02 53.46
C ILE A 914 -10.01 5.18 53.81
N ASN A 915 -8.90 4.93 54.51
CA ASN A 915 -7.94 5.98 54.90
C ASN A 915 -7.25 6.62 53.68
N THR A 916 -6.93 5.82 52.67
CA THR A 916 -6.37 6.32 51.40
C THR A 916 -7.37 7.23 50.70
N LEU A 917 -8.63 6.83 50.63
CA LEU A 917 -9.68 7.65 50.00
C LEU A 917 -9.99 8.93 50.78
N LYS A 918 -10.05 8.87 52.13
CA LYS A 918 -10.29 10.04 53.00
C LYS A 918 -9.16 11.07 52.94
N SER A 919 -7.94 10.64 52.63
CA SER A 919 -6.78 11.54 52.51
C SER A 919 -6.58 12.11 51.11
N ALA A 920 -7.42 11.70 50.14
CA ALA A 920 -7.36 12.16 48.76
C ALA A 920 -7.73 13.64 48.64
N LYS A 921 -6.96 14.39 47.84
CA LYS A 921 -7.22 15.79 47.48
C LYS A 921 -8.08 15.91 46.23
N TYR A 922 -7.92 14.99 45.28
CA TYR A 922 -8.61 14.97 44.00
C TYR A 922 -9.05 13.54 43.64
N PRO A 923 -9.98 12.93 44.41
CA PRO A 923 -10.43 11.58 44.14
C PRO A 923 -11.29 11.51 42.88
N ILE A 924 -10.98 10.55 42.01
CA ILE A 924 -11.78 10.22 40.82
C ILE A 924 -12.41 8.84 40.99
N PHE A 925 -13.71 8.74 40.73
CA PHE A 925 -14.43 7.48 40.74
C PHE A 925 -14.72 6.99 39.32
N LEU A 926 -14.36 5.74 39.03
CA LEU A 926 -14.68 5.05 37.79
C LEU A 926 -15.76 4.00 38.09
N ALA A 927 -16.98 4.24 37.61
CA ALA A 927 -18.16 3.43 37.90
C ALA A 927 -18.52 2.53 36.71
N GLY A 928 -18.17 1.24 36.79
CA GLY A 928 -18.58 0.22 35.83
C GLY A 928 -19.95 -0.39 36.13
N PRO A 929 -20.40 -1.37 35.32
CA PRO A 929 -21.75 -1.95 35.38
C PRO A 929 -22.13 -2.57 36.74
N LYS A 930 -21.14 -2.99 37.54
CA LYS A 930 -21.41 -3.50 38.91
C LYS A 930 -22.05 -2.47 39.82
N VAL A 931 -21.81 -1.17 39.61
CA VAL A 931 -22.47 -0.09 40.36
C VAL A 931 -23.95 -0.01 40.03
N THR A 932 -24.31 -0.31 38.78
CA THR A 932 -25.68 -0.20 38.26
C THR A 932 -26.48 -1.50 38.39
N SER A 933 -25.85 -2.56 38.92
CA SER A 933 -26.47 -3.87 39.19
C SER A 933 -27.81 -3.80 39.94
N ASN A 934 -27.96 -2.84 40.87
CA ASN A 934 -29.22 -2.55 41.55
C ASN A 934 -29.25 -1.11 42.10
N ALA A 935 -30.44 -0.64 42.42
CA ALA A 935 -30.67 0.72 42.91
C ALA A 935 -29.97 1.02 44.25
N SER A 936 -29.76 0.02 45.11
CA SER A 936 -29.10 0.21 46.42
C SER A 936 -27.60 0.47 46.25
N SER A 937 -26.93 -0.27 45.37
CA SER A 937 -25.52 -0.06 45.01
C SER A 937 -25.28 1.34 44.43
N ALA A 938 -26.12 1.78 43.50
CA ALA A 938 -26.05 3.12 42.90
C ALA A 938 -26.22 4.22 43.96
N LYS A 939 -27.21 4.09 44.86
CA LYS A 939 -27.42 5.04 45.97
C LYS A 939 -26.23 5.09 46.92
N ALA A 940 -25.66 3.93 47.29
CA ALA A 940 -24.50 3.88 48.17
C ALA A 940 -23.26 4.52 47.52
N PHE A 941 -23.06 4.32 46.23
CA PHE A 941 -21.98 4.99 45.47
C PHE A 941 -22.15 6.51 45.47
N VAL A 942 -23.34 7.01 45.14
CA VAL A 942 -23.63 8.46 45.10
C VAL A 942 -23.48 9.08 46.48
N LYS A 943 -23.94 8.38 47.52
CA LYS A 943 -23.76 8.78 48.92
C LYS A 943 -22.26 8.89 49.26
N LEU A 944 -21.45 7.89 48.90
CA LEU A 944 -20.00 7.91 49.13
C LEU A 944 -19.34 9.10 48.44
N CYS A 945 -19.61 9.32 47.15
CA CYS A 945 -19.08 10.47 46.41
C CYS A 945 -19.45 11.81 47.06
N SER A 946 -20.69 11.92 47.56
CA SER A 946 -21.19 13.12 48.23
C SER A 946 -20.54 13.39 49.60
N THR A 947 -19.92 12.38 50.23
CA THR A 947 -19.17 12.57 51.50
C THR A 947 -17.76 13.13 51.31
N LEU A 948 -17.24 13.15 50.07
CA LEU A 948 -15.89 13.58 49.75
C LEU A 948 -15.92 14.97 49.09
N ASP A 949 -15.13 15.91 49.61
CA ASP A 949 -14.99 17.22 48.99
C ASP A 949 -14.22 17.11 47.66
N LYS A 950 -14.67 17.82 46.63
CA LYS A 950 -14.07 17.83 45.26
C LYS A 950 -13.99 16.47 44.55
N CYS A 951 -14.96 15.58 44.79
CA CYS A 951 -15.10 14.31 44.05
C CYS A 951 -15.55 14.53 42.59
N SER A 952 -14.95 13.80 41.65
CA SER A 952 -15.45 13.67 40.27
C SER A 952 -15.62 12.21 39.88
N TYR A 953 -16.48 11.93 38.89
CA TYR A 953 -16.74 10.56 38.45
C TYR A 953 -16.76 10.40 36.93
N ILE A 954 -16.52 9.18 36.45
CA ILE A 954 -16.69 8.75 35.06
C ILE A 954 -17.49 7.44 35.05
N PRO A 955 -18.65 7.39 34.37
CA PRO A 955 -19.32 6.13 34.10
C PRO A 955 -18.55 5.35 33.01
N LEU A 956 -18.20 4.10 33.28
CA LEU A 956 -17.50 3.22 32.35
C LEU A 956 -18.51 2.39 31.56
N TYR A 957 -19.11 2.99 30.53
CA TYR A 957 -19.94 2.26 29.58
C TYR A 957 -19.07 1.31 28.73
N ARG A 958 -19.54 0.10 28.39
CA ARG A 958 -18.83 -0.74 27.40
C ARG A 958 -19.10 -0.28 25.98
N GLY A 959 -20.31 0.22 25.73
CA GLY A 959 -20.78 0.68 24.43
C GLY A 959 -20.21 2.02 23.97
N ALA A 960 -20.00 2.18 22.65
CA ALA A 960 -19.25 3.32 22.10
C ALA A 960 -19.92 4.70 22.22
N ASN A 961 -21.24 4.75 22.14
CA ASN A 961 -22.05 5.97 22.19
C ASN A 961 -23.20 5.82 23.20
N THR A 962 -22.99 5.06 24.28
CA THR A 962 -24.01 4.79 25.30
C THR A 962 -24.52 6.07 25.97
N GLU A 963 -23.65 7.05 26.23
CA GLU A 963 -24.07 8.37 26.73
C GLU A 963 -24.99 9.09 25.73
N GLY A 964 -24.68 9.03 24.44
CA GLY A 964 -25.55 9.58 23.39
C GLY A 964 -26.91 8.89 23.36
N ALA A 965 -26.94 7.56 23.47
CA ALA A 965 -28.17 6.77 23.54
C ALA A 965 -29.04 7.19 24.74
N LEU A 966 -28.44 7.34 25.92
CA LEU A 966 -29.13 7.79 27.14
C LEU A 966 -29.74 9.18 27.00
N ARG A 967 -29.00 10.13 26.43
CA ARG A 967 -29.49 11.51 26.24
C ARG A 967 -30.61 11.62 25.20
N VAL A 968 -30.57 10.80 24.15
CA VAL A 968 -31.54 10.86 23.05
C VAL A 968 -32.78 10.00 23.34
N LEU A 969 -32.59 8.74 23.75
CA LEU A 969 -33.65 7.74 23.87
C LEU A 969 -34.04 7.42 25.32
N GLY A 970 -33.40 8.02 26.32
CA GLY A 970 -33.53 7.62 27.72
C GLY A 970 -34.98 7.59 28.24
N ASP A 971 -35.87 8.44 27.73
CA ASP A 971 -37.29 8.50 28.06
C ASP A 971 -38.11 7.30 27.55
N ILE A 972 -37.67 6.66 26.45
CA ILE A 972 -38.40 5.56 25.80
C ILE A 972 -37.73 4.19 25.95
N LEU A 973 -36.56 4.10 26.59
CA LEU A 973 -35.88 2.82 26.85
C LEU A 973 -36.66 1.95 27.84
N THR A 974 -36.90 0.70 27.44
CA THR A 974 -37.40 -0.40 28.28
C THR A 974 -36.20 -1.18 28.83
N PRO A 975 -36.16 -1.47 30.16
CA PRO A 975 -35.12 -2.31 30.75
C PRO A 975 -34.97 -3.64 30.01
N THR A 976 -33.73 -4.00 29.70
CA THR A 976 -33.36 -5.14 28.86
C THR A 976 -33.83 -6.43 29.51
N ILE A 977 -33.76 -6.53 30.84
CA ILE A 977 -34.28 -7.67 31.61
C ILE A 977 -35.79 -7.86 31.39
N ASP A 978 -36.56 -6.78 31.40
CA ASP A 978 -38.01 -6.82 31.21
C ASP A 978 -38.34 -7.22 29.76
N ASN A 979 -37.65 -6.64 28.79
CA ASN A 979 -37.83 -6.96 27.38
C ASN A 979 -37.46 -8.43 27.08
N LEU A 980 -36.34 -8.93 27.62
CA LEU A 980 -35.96 -10.35 27.54
C LEU A 980 -36.98 -11.26 28.22
N SER A 981 -37.59 -10.84 29.33
CA SER A 981 -38.67 -11.57 29.98
C SER A 981 -39.89 -11.69 29.07
N MET A 982 -40.27 -10.60 28.39
CA MET A 982 -41.36 -10.61 27.40
C MET A 982 -41.07 -11.56 26.23
N ILE A 983 -39.83 -11.56 25.73
CA ILE A 983 -39.42 -12.49 24.67
C ILE A 983 -39.50 -13.94 25.17
N LYS A 984 -38.91 -14.26 26.33
CA LYS A 984 -38.95 -15.61 26.93
C LYS A 984 -40.37 -16.11 27.19
N LYS A 985 -41.31 -15.21 27.50
CA LYS A 985 -42.74 -15.51 27.68
C LYS A 985 -43.53 -15.66 26.36
N GLY A 986 -42.87 -15.51 25.21
CA GLY A 986 -43.51 -15.61 23.89
C GLY A 986 -44.44 -14.44 23.55
N GLN A 987 -44.33 -13.31 24.26
CA GLN A 987 -45.18 -12.14 24.06
C GLN A 987 -44.72 -11.28 22.87
N VAL A 988 -43.45 -11.43 22.47
CA VAL A 988 -42.84 -10.75 21.32
C VAL A 988 -43.00 -11.62 20.08
N THR A 989 -43.64 -11.09 19.04
CA THR A 989 -43.84 -11.81 17.77
C THR A 989 -42.77 -11.48 16.74
N LYS A 990 -42.06 -10.35 16.91
CA LYS A 990 -41.00 -9.90 16.00
C LYS A 990 -39.84 -9.24 16.73
N LEU A 991 -38.64 -9.53 16.27
CA LEU A 991 -37.39 -9.00 16.77
C LEU A 991 -36.69 -8.21 15.66
N VAL A 992 -36.31 -6.97 15.94
CA VAL A 992 -35.49 -6.15 15.05
C VAL A 992 -34.18 -5.84 15.74
N LEU A 993 -33.08 -6.23 15.12
CA LEU A 993 -31.73 -5.99 15.62
C LEU A 993 -31.06 -4.96 14.71
N VAL A 994 -30.59 -3.86 15.30
CA VAL A 994 -29.92 -2.79 14.56
C VAL A 994 -28.50 -2.63 15.08
N GLU A 995 -27.53 -3.05 14.27
CA GLU A 995 -26.09 -3.06 14.59
C GLU A 995 -25.78 -3.64 15.99
N PRO A 996 -26.30 -4.84 16.35
CA PRO A 996 -26.15 -5.37 17.69
C PRO A 996 -24.67 -5.52 18.08
N ASP A 997 -24.34 -5.24 19.34
CA ASP A 997 -23.04 -5.59 19.91
C ASP A 997 -22.98 -7.07 20.31
N GLN A 998 -21.77 -7.57 20.56
CA GLN A 998 -21.54 -8.99 20.84
C GLN A 998 -22.29 -9.46 22.09
N ALA A 999 -22.33 -8.63 23.14
CA ALA A 999 -23.04 -8.95 24.37
C ALA A 999 -24.56 -9.04 24.12
N THR A 1000 -25.12 -8.16 23.30
CA THR A 1000 -26.52 -8.27 22.85
C THR A 1000 -26.77 -9.59 22.11
N VAL A 1001 -25.84 -9.99 21.24
CA VAL A 1001 -25.94 -11.28 20.53
C VAL A 1001 -25.94 -12.46 21.51
N GLU A 1002 -24.99 -12.51 22.45
CA GLU A 1002 -24.85 -13.59 23.43
C GLU A 1002 -26.09 -13.74 24.32
N VAL A 1003 -26.64 -12.61 24.79
CA VAL A 1003 -27.84 -12.61 25.62
C VAL A 1003 -29.06 -13.10 24.83
N LEU A 1004 -29.14 -12.78 23.54
CA LEU A 1004 -30.24 -13.21 22.67
C LEU A 1004 -30.09 -14.66 22.19
N GLN A 1005 -28.88 -15.20 22.02
CA GLN A 1005 -28.65 -16.61 21.67
C GLN A 1005 -29.35 -17.57 22.64
N GLY A 1006 -29.24 -17.31 23.95
CA GLY A 1006 -29.89 -18.12 24.99
C GLY A 1006 -31.42 -18.04 24.99
N VAL A 1007 -32.01 -17.10 24.24
CA VAL A 1007 -33.46 -16.91 24.07
C VAL A 1007 -33.95 -17.47 22.74
N ASN A 1008 -33.06 -17.59 21.74
CA ASN A 1008 -33.37 -17.93 20.35
C ASN A 1008 -33.46 -19.44 20.08
N ALA A 1009 -33.14 -20.30 21.05
CA ALA A 1009 -33.18 -21.76 20.87
C ALA A 1009 -34.60 -22.36 20.83
N ASP A 1010 -35.61 -21.67 21.41
CA ASP A 1010 -36.98 -22.21 21.59
C ASP A 1010 -38.13 -21.26 21.17
N ASN A 1011 -37.86 -20.04 20.69
CA ASN A 1011 -38.89 -19.01 20.44
C ASN A 1011 -39.17 -18.70 18.95
N ARG A 1012 -40.46 -18.61 18.59
CA ARG A 1012 -41.01 -18.51 17.22
C ARG A 1012 -41.08 -17.09 16.62
N ALA A 1013 -40.32 -16.12 17.12
CA ALA A 1013 -40.40 -14.72 16.64
C ALA A 1013 -39.64 -14.54 15.32
N LYS A 1014 -40.23 -13.83 14.36
CA LYS A 1014 -39.50 -13.48 13.12
C LYS A 1014 -38.42 -12.44 13.43
N CYS A 1015 -37.22 -12.58 12.86
CA CYS A 1015 -36.06 -11.74 13.14
C CYS A 1015 -35.60 -10.98 11.90
N ALA A 1016 -35.49 -9.65 12.01
CA ALA A 1016 -34.86 -8.80 11.01
C ALA A 1016 -33.55 -8.20 11.56
N LEU A 1017 -32.47 -8.32 10.81
CA LEU A 1017 -31.14 -7.85 11.16
C LEU A 1017 -30.69 -6.73 10.22
N LEU A 1018 -30.50 -5.52 10.75
CA LEU A 1018 -29.92 -4.38 10.06
C LEU A 1018 -28.49 -4.20 10.54
N ALA A 1019 -27.48 -4.54 9.74
CA ALA A 1019 -26.09 -4.54 10.22
C ALA A 1019 -25.03 -4.25 9.13
N SER A 1020 -23.89 -3.75 9.58
CA SER A 1020 -22.69 -3.49 8.77
C SER A 1020 -21.71 -4.66 8.72
N ARG A 1021 -21.93 -5.71 9.54
CA ARG A 1021 -21.10 -6.92 9.65
C ARG A 1021 -21.95 -8.18 9.75
N SER A 1022 -21.36 -9.33 9.40
CA SER A 1022 -21.96 -10.65 9.64
C SER A 1022 -21.99 -11.00 11.13
N PHE A 1023 -23.01 -11.76 11.53
CA PHE A 1023 -23.10 -12.37 12.85
C PHE A 1023 -23.47 -13.85 12.67
N GLU A 1024 -22.50 -14.76 12.80
CA GLU A 1024 -22.68 -16.19 12.55
C GLU A 1024 -23.73 -16.81 13.48
N ASP A 1025 -23.86 -16.29 14.70
CA ASP A 1025 -24.77 -16.84 15.71
C ASP A 1025 -26.21 -16.28 15.65
N ILE A 1026 -26.48 -15.30 14.78
CA ILE A 1026 -27.84 -14.75 14.60
C ILE A 1026 -28.48 -15.38 13.37
N LYS A 1027 -29.49 -16.23 13.61
CA LYS A 1027 -30.41 -16.64 12.55
C LYS A 1027 -31.45 -15.54 12.34
N ALA A 1028 -31.40 -14.85 11.19
CA ALA A 1028 -32.34 -13.81 10.80
C ALA A 1028 -33.13 -14.24 9.56
N ASP A 1029 -34.44 -13.95 9.55
CA ASP A 1029 -35.32 -14.19 8.40
C ASP A 1029 -35.09 -13.14 7.29
N LEU A 1030 -34.65 -11.94 7.70
CA LEU A 1030 -34.34 -10.83 6.81
C LEU A 1030 -33.04 -10.17 7.25
N VAL A 1031 -32.09 -10.00 6.32
CA VAL A 1031 -30.82 -9.30 6.57
C VAL A 1031 -30.74 -8.09 5.64
N MET A 1032 -30.56 -6.90 6.21
CA MET A 1032 -30.42 -5.65 5.50
C MET A 1032 -29.06 -5.01 5.80
N PRO A 1033 -28.20 -4.80 4.79
CA PRO A 1033 -26.90 -4.18 4.98
C PRO A 1033 -27.03 -2.67 5.23
N ILE A 1034 -26.44 -2.20 6.32
CA ILE A 1034 -26.32 -0.76 6.62
C ILE A 1034 -24.86 -0.30 6.55
N ALA A 1035 -24.65 0.99 6.32
CA ALA A 1035 -23.32 1.59 6.31
C ALA A 1035 -22.67 1.47 7.69
N GLY A 1036 -21.41 1.03 7.74
CA GLY A 1036 -20.63 0.98 8.99
C GLY A 1036 -20.33 2.38 9.53
N TRP A 1037 -19.90 2.47 10.79
CA TRP A 1037 -19.60 3.78 11.42
C TRP A 1037 -18.54 4.59 10.67
N TYR A 1038 -17.59 3.94 10.00
CA TYR A 1038 -16.54 4.56 9.19
C TYR A 1038 -16.99 4.94 7.77
N GLU A 1039 -18.23 4.58 7.40
CA GLU A 1039 -18.88 4.93 6.12
C GLU A 1039 -19.97 6.01 6.30
N ARG A 1040 -20.30 6.40 7.54
CA ARG A 1040 -21.33 7.39 7.85
C ARG A 1040 -20.77 8.60 8.59
N ARG A 1041 -21.47 9.73 8.50
CA ARG A 1041 -21.19 10.96 9.25
C ARG A 1041 -22.15 11.05 10.43
N GLY A 1042 -21.65 11.49 11.58
CA GLY A 1042 -22.48 11.75 12.75
C GLY A 1042 -21.70 12.28 13.94
N LYS A 1043 -22.37 12.34 15.09
CA LYS A 1043 -21.78 12.70 16.37
C LYS A 1043 -21.98 11.58 17.38
N VAL A 1044 -21.01 11.42 18.26
CA VAL A 1044 -21.09 10.55 19.43
C VAL A 1044 -20.71 11.34 20.67
N ILE A 1045 -21.14 10.87 21.84
CA ILE A 1045 -20.81 11.47 23.12
C ILE A 1045 -19.98 10.45 23.90
N ASN A 1046 -18.78 10.83 24.31
CA ASN A 1046 -17.91 9.95 25.09
C ASN A 1046 -18.36 9.88 26.57
N VAL A 1047 -17.69 9.02 27.36
CA VAL A 1047 -17.93 8.87 28.80
C VAL A 1047 -17.88 10.17 29.60
N SER A 1048 -17.02 11.12 29.18
CA SER A 1048 -16.85 12.42 29.85
C SER A 1048 -17.95 13.43 29.46
N GLY A 1049 -18.85 13.07 28.53
CA GLY A 1049 -19.92 13.94 28.06
C GLY A 1049 -19.51 14.88 26.92
N GLU A 1050 -18.32 14.71 26.35
CA GLU A 1050 -17.80 15.51 25.24
C GLU A 1050 -18.41 15.03 23.92
N ILE A 1051 -18.80 15.97 23.06
CA ILE A 1051 -19.35 15.67 21.73
C ILE A 1051 -18.20 15.52 20.74
N LEU A 1052 -18.08 14.33 20.17
CA LEU A 1052 -17.06 13.96 19.21
C LEU A 1052 -17.66 13.76 17.82
N LYS A 1053 -16.88 14.07 16.78
CA LYS A 1053 -17.32 13.99 15.39
C LYS A 1053 -16.85 12.69 14.74
N GLN A 1054 -17.77 11.99 14.11
CA GLN A 1054 -17.49 10.88 13.20
C GLN A 1054 -17.55 11.39 11.75
N GLU A 1055 -16.42 11.28 11.05
CA GLU A 1055 -16.33 11.58 9.63
C GLU A 1055 -16.33 10.29 8.80
N ILE A 1056 -16.85 10.41 7.58
CA ILE A 1056 -16.83 9.34 6.58
C ILE A 1056 -15.39 9.13 6.14
N THR A 1057 -14.84 7.96 6.46
CA THR A 1057 -13.46 7.60 6.11
C THR A 1057 -13.40 6.72 4.87
N VAL A 1058 -14.45 5.93 4.63
CA VAL A 1058 -14.62 5.03 3.48
C VAL A 1058 -15.95 5.36 2.79
N ILE A 1059 -15.99 5.33 1.48
CA ILE A 1059 -17.21 5.48 0.68
C ILE A 1059 -18.10 4.24 0.91
N PRO A 1060 -19.36 4.44 1.32
CA PRO A 1060 -20.32 3.35 1.44
C PRO A 1060 -20.43 2.55 0.15
N GLN A 1061 -20.61 1.24 0.28
CA GLN A 1061 -20.86 0.40 -0.88
C GLN A 1061 -22.17 0.79 -1.57
N LYS A 1062 -22.27 0.55 -2.88
CA LYS A 1062 -23.50 0.83 -3.65
C LYS A 1062 -24.75 0.18 -3.03
N LYS A 1063 -24.57 -0.98 -2.37
CA LYS A 1063 -25.62 -1.76 -1.69
C LYS A 1063 -25.82 -1.42 -0.22
N SER A 1064 -25.06 -0.50 0.40
CA SER A 1064 -25.28 -0.07 1.79
C SER A 1064 -25.80 1.37 1.83
N LYS A 1065 -26.60 1.68 2.85
CA LYS A 1065 -27.10 3.04 3.12
C LYS A 1065 -26.94 3.33 4.61
N THR A 1066 -26.83 4.61 4.96
CA THR A 1066 -26.87 5.02 6.37
C THR A 1066 -28.23 4.67 6.97
N LEU A 1067 -28.26 4.32 8.26
CA LEU A 1067 -29.50 3.95 8.93
C LEU A 1067 -30.53 5.10 8.90
N SER A 1068 -30.10 6.34 9.13
CA SER A 1068 -30.96 7.52 9.01
C SER A 1068 -31.62 7.65 7.63
N SER A 1069 -30.88 7.34 6.55
CA SER A 1069 -31.46 7.38 5.19
C SER A 1069 -32.51 6.29 4.99
N LEU A 1070 -32.28 5.09 5.55
CA LEU A 1070 -33.24 3.99 5.50
C LEU A 1070 -34.50 4.31 6.32
N ILE A 1071 -34.35 4.83 7.53
CA ILE A 1071 -35.48 5.21 8.39
C ILE A 1071 -36.32 6.31 7.73
N LYS A 1072 -35.67 7.30 7.09
CA LYS A 1072 -36.40 8.32 6.35
C LYS A 1072 -37.24 7.72 5.22
N ALA A 1073 -36.66 6.80 4.43
CA ALA A 1073 -37.39 6.09 3.39
C ALA A 1073 -38.54 5.25 3.97
N LEU A 1074 -38.33 4.55 5.08
CA LEU A 1074 -39.38 3.81 5.79
C LEU A 1074 -40.50 4.71 6.33
N THR A 1075 -40.20 5.97 6.64
CA THR A 1075 -41.17 6.94 7.16
C THR A 1075 -42.00 7.58 6.04
N GLU A 1076 -41.42 7.69 4.84
CA GLU A 1076 -42.10 8.22 3.64
C GLU A 1076 -43.05 7.19 2.99
N ILE A 1077 -42.79 5.89 3.15
CA ILE A 1077 -43.57 4.77 2.60
C ILE A 1077 -44.75 4.40 3.50
#